data_AF-A0A5F1YRN1-F1
#
_entry.id   AF-A0A5F1YRN1-F1
#
_cell.length_a   1.000
_cell.length_b   1.000
_cell.length_c   1.000
_cell.angle_alpha   90.00
_cell.angle_beta   90.00
_cell.angle_gamma   90.00
#
_symmetry.space_group_name_H-M   'P 1'
#
loop_
_entity.id
_entity.type
_entity.pdbx_description
1 polymer ?
#
loop_
_entity_poly.entity_id
_entity_poly.type
_entity_poly.pdbx_seq_one_letter_code
_entity_poly.pdbx_strand_id
1 'polypeptide(L)'
;MTQKSTPSFKKSDLSSGKLPEIIEDRMLVKQSYRDLFWKAYRSKKKKAPAQFLDQFEKLYGFRPPEEVLEWENVRFAYQQIMYNVSDIWNMIDHEGGLQSDDEEEEEDAEYDADYQPVSFQKFLMKKGQTVEDKLASLIGSYDGLMFLFTGVAHFGSDGGGDSCWINLLPHAEGSAEVHRYNHEIGELEDEPFFSISHFIASNWSADRDDYDEDYEDDDEETPEPILTSALSNSVLKQYETDANKKYAKRPFYTKSLDLFERSSWLLGHSYGDPAFAYAEKLASAPTFKDWENEKKSLEKSHVLAAYWILAHYFMKNENACREACTISKKLPGKILPALAKAVLSLLDGKSDSLGRLSLKKLEELREQTFRNCDPKQIQPENRNLLEQATGLAGKKKISSADLKKRIQKGEDPMALVEEFSEDVDTHDFLLKEMGKKDQKFGKLVEEYFRERTSSSYNEWPYNNDKLDERLSLPISAAFRQGLNYDSENKKAFAGIIKTLGKFDDLNAMNAFRDAIQKLKQDDKRLEEVIACLLQSDRDDALSILTEAAWKFFETLDEALEKKKKVEKEGPNLNNIFTVFSYLQQALNERLLVGDEEAGKLAGKVLTYRNNLGMFGIALGYSFAVSAKLGFKENLDYIRTYLEAGVGIKGSGRDSYLQFHQLVNLSEGSIAWAVLDPETAKSGLKDLLERAEKNTSPGIAIDLQACYLSGLLFLEPDREEWIQLGHRILGNKGEEYRVYGPIRAVGKAKIQALKPHLYYHVYADPDPMVDYTWTYIEHAARHAWIQLTGKELPPFDDDDEYANRLAKNPKDLPAAILKPEKYSIQHVFQNIREKKYKDPDVIKIGGPWLEESLRYSTDEYRYGGNYDRWEAMKALFIQGLPAIPSFAKILELPYARSDWKLYTLQFMRFIEPESGKWEKILTMDAEEVQKIVDTNPPEWAAWGDLLAAKLFVSLGKDAFDSVLKLVKRRLGYASLHSYSSSSTEEALAARLPAVLNWFGRDGEQAIEILWKAAPKESEVKYILDSAAKKSGDSDWKNLPELSDDGIELEQWVNGRDYGPRFWISIHPKEIRFGIEEFYLHSILENSRAESGLNSSVWKDQFQSKAEELWKMSQVLGYQTAKKKVKKKR
;
A
#
# COMPACT_ATOMS: atom_id res chain seq x y z
N MET A 1 -10.84 -5.82 -51.67
CA MET A 1 -10.75 -4.42 -52.14
C MET A 1 -9.27 -4.12 -52.40
N THR A 2 -8.97 -3.29 -53.40
CA THR A 2 -7.62 -3.00 -53.92
C THR A 2 -6.69 -2.36 -52.88
N GLN A 3 -5.47 -2.92 -52.72
CA GLN A 3 -4.35 -2.30 -52.01
C GLN A 3 -4.16 -0.86 -52.49
N LYS A 4 -4.43 0.12 -51.61
CA LYS A 4 -4.00 1.51 -51.83
C LYS A 4 -2.47 1.54 -51.79
N SER A 5 -1.86 2.31 -52.68
CA SER A 5 -0.41 2.54 -52.73
C SER A 5 0.16 2.87 -51.35
N THR A 6 1.25 2.21 -50.95
CA THR A 6 1.99 2.50 -49.72
C THR A 6 2.32 4.00 -49.64
N PRO A 7 1.90 4.72 -48.57
CA PRO A 7 2.23 6.12 -48.42
C PRO A 7 3.75 6.34 -48.38
N SER A 8 4.24 7.45 -48.94
CA SER A 8 5.64 7.87 -48.82
C SER A 8 5.67 9.16 -48.00
N PHE A 9 6.24 9.09 -46.80
CA PHE A 9 6.37 10.21 -45.87
C PHE A 9 7.68 10.98 -46.11
N LYS A 10 7.59 12.31 -46.11
CA LYS A 10 8.73 13.25 -46.11
C LYS A 10 8.85 13.91 -44.75
N LYS A 11 10.04 14.43 -44.42
CA LYS A 11 10.27 15.14 -43.16
C LYS A 11 9.33 16.33 -42.90
N SER A 12 8.82 17.00 -43.94
CA SER A 12 7.86 18.09 -43.80
C SER A 12 6.49 17.64 -43.32
N ASP A 13 6.14 16.38 -43.58
CA ASP A 13 4.85 15.80 -43.21
C ASP A 13 4.74 15.59 -41.69
N LEU A 14 5.87 15.58 -40.99
CA LEU A 14 5.96 15.55 -39.53
C LEU A 14 5.76 16.93 -38.90
N SER A 15 5.68 18.04 -39.63
CA SER A 15 5.36 19.36 -39.03
C SER A 15 3.84 19.58 -38.94
N SER A 16 3.11 19.33 -40.02
CA SER A 16 1.65 19.49 -40.13
C SER A 16 1.18 18.98 -41.51
N GLY A 17 -0.13 18.85 -41.72
CA GLY A 17 -0.77 18.56 -43.01
C GLY A 17 -1.07 17.09 -43.27
N LYS A 18 -0.57 16.18 -42.43
CA LYS A 18 -0.58 14.72 -42.65
C LYS A 18 -0.92 13.91 -41.40
N LEU A 19 -1.51 14.54 -40.39
CA LEU A 19 -1.89 13.89 -39.14
C LEU A 19 -2.77 12.62 -39.33
N PRO A 20 -3.84 12.61 -40.16
CA PRO A 20 -4.64 11.40 -40.38
C PRO A 20 -3.84 10.25 -41.01
N GLU A 21 -2.96 10.56 -41.97
CA GLU A 21 -2.09 9.56 -42.61
C GLU A 21 -1.03 9.00 -41.64
N ILE A 22 -0.54 9.80 -40.70
CA ILE A 22 0.42 9.37 -39.68
C ILE A 22 -0.26 8.47 -38.64
N ILE A 23 -1.48 8.80 -38.21
CA ILE A 23 -2.29 7.93 -37.33
C ILE A 23 -2.55 6.58 -38.01
N GLU A 24 -2.95 6.58 -39.30
CA GLU A 24 -3.12 5.34 -40.07
C GLU A 24 -1.85 4.48 -40.09
N ASP A 25 -0.69 5.10 -40.29
CA ASP A 25 0.58 4.38 -40.43
C ASP A 25 1.13 3.84 -39.11
N ARG A 26 0.96 4.58 -38.01
CA ARG A 26 1.63 4.31 -36.73
C ARG A 26 0.76 3.62 -35.70
N MET A 27 -0.53 3.98 -35.63
CA MET A 27 -1.48 3.44 -34.65
C MET A 27 -2.28 2.25 -35.20
N LEU A 28 -2.54 2.21 -36.51
CA LEU A 28 -3.50 1.25 -37.09
C LEU A 28 -2.80 0.07 -37.79
N VAL A 29 -2.57 -0.99 -37.01
CA VAL A 29 -1.87 -2.21 -37.44
C VAL A 29 -2.74 -3.20 -38.21
N LYS A 30 -4.07 -3.04 -38.20
CA LYS A 30 -5.04 -3.90 -38.91
C LYS A 30 -5.80 -3.12 -39.99
N GLN A 31 -6.12 -3.77 -41.12
CA GLN A 31 -6.86 -3.12 -42.21
C GLN A 31 -8.29 -2.74 -41.79
N SER A 32 -8.93 -3.56 -40.95
CA SER A 32 -10.25 -3.29 -40.37
C SER A 32 -10.29 -1.95 -39.62
N TYR A 33 -9.29 -1.66 -38.79
CA TYR A 33 -9.17 -0.39 -38.06
C TYR A 33 -8.92 0.79 -39.00
N ARG A 34 -8.09 0.63 -40.04
CA ARG A 34 -7.85 1.66 -41.06
C ARG A 34 -9.13 2.03 -41.81
N ASP A 35 -9.92 1.04 -42.18
CA ASP A 35 -11.18 1.25 -42.90
C ASP A 35 -12.21 1.97 -42.02
N LEU A 36 -12.30 1.60 -40.73
CA LEU A 36 -13.17 2.27 -39.75
C LEU A 36 -12.77 3.74 -39.56
N PHE A 37 -11.49 4.01 -39.32
CA PHE A 37 -10.94 5.36 -39.15
C PHE A 37 -11.22 6.26 -40.36
N TRP A 38 -10.90 5.81 -41.58
CA TRP A 38 -11.11 6.63 -42.78
C TRP A 38 -12.58 6.82 -43.14
N LYS A 39 -13.44 5.84 -42.83
CA LYS A 39 -14.89 5.99 -42.98
C LYS A 39 -15.41 7.13 -42.11
N ALA A 40 -14.97 7.18 -40.85
CA ALA A 40 -15.32 8.24 -39.91
C ALA A 40 -14.75 9.61 -40.36
N TYR A 41 -13.46 9.68 -40.69
CA TYR A 41 -12.79 10.93 -41.09
C TYR A 41 -13.37 11.58 -42.36
N ARG A 42 -13.88 10.77 -43.30
CA ARG A 42 -14.51 11.26 -44.54
C ARG A 42 -15.91 11.82 -44.35
N SER A 43 -16.54 11.58 -43.19
CA SER A 43 -17.85 12.14 -42.89
C SER A 43 -17.78 13.66 -42.77
N LYS A 44 -18.49 14.38 -43.64
CA LYS A 44 -18.52 15.85 -43.64
C LYS A 44 -19.26 16.47 -42.45
N LYS A 45 -20.09 15.69 -41.73
CA LYS A 45 -20.91 16.19 -40.61
C LYS A 45 -20.09 16.52 -39.36
N LYS A 46 -18.86 16.02 -39.23
CA LYS A 46 -18.08 16.07 -37.98
C LYS A 46 -16.75 16.84 -38.09
N LYS A 47 -16.64 17.83 -38.98
CA LYS A 47 -15.42 18.65 -39.15
C LYS A 47 -15.56 20.03 -38.51
N ALA A 48 -14.54 20.46 -37.76
CA ALA A 48 -14.52 21.78 -37.14
C ALA A 48 -14.47 22.88 -38.22
N PRO A 49 -15.25 23.96 -38.08
CA PRO A 49 -15.25 25.04 -39.05
C PRO A 49 -13.93 25.80 -38.99
N ALA A 50 -13.40 26.22 -40.15
CA ALA A 50 -12.19 27.04 -40.24
C ALA A 50 -12.25 28.35 -39.42
N GLN A 51 -13.46 28.79 -39.06
CA GLN A 51 -13.72 29.94 -38.19
C GLN A 51 -13.23 29.75 -36.74
N PHE A 52 -12.96 28.51 -36.30
CA PHE A 52 -12.43 28.20 -34.96
C PHE A 52 -11.17 29.02 -34.64
N LEU A 53 -10.16 29.00 -35.52
CA LEU A 53 -8.91 29.72 -35.33
C LEU A 53 -9.11 31.25 -35.28
N ASP A 54 -10.01 31.78 -36.12
CA ASP A 54 -10.33 33.21 -36.15
C ASP A 54 -11.05 33.68 -34.88
N GLN A 55 -11.92 32.84 -34.32
CA GLN A 55 -12.62 33.13 -33.07
C GLN A 55 -11.67 33.08 -31.87
N PHE A 56 -10.74 32.12 -31.85
CA PHE A 56 -9.69 32.03 -30.85
C PHE A 56 -8.80 33.29 -30.89
N GLU A 57 -8.32 33.68 -32.07
CA GLU A 57 -7.46 34.86 -32.25
C GLU A 57 -8.14 36.15 -31.79
N LYS A 58 -9.44 36.31 -32.06
CA LYS A 58 -10.22 37.45 -31.56
C LYS A 58 -10.34 37.50 -30.03
N LEU A 59 -10.31 36.35 -29.36
CA LEU A 59 -10.49 36.24 -27.92
C LEU A 59 -9.16 36.39 -27.16
N TYR A 60 -8.12 35.70 -27.62
CA TYR A 60 -6.81 35.63 -26.94
C TYR A 60 -5.75 36.55 -27.52
N GLY A 61 -5.95 37.06 -28.76
CA GLY A 61 -5.04 37.99 -29.41
C GLY A 61 -3.89 37.35 -30.19
N PHE A 62 -3.87 36.02 -30.28
CA PHE A 62 -2.92 35.24 -31.07
C PHE A 62 -3.62 34.05 -31.72
N ARG A 63 -3.09 33.57 -32.85
CA ARG A 63 -3.67 32.47 -33.63
C ARG A 63 -2.97 31.13 -33.31
N PRO A 64 -3.72 30.06 -32.97
CA PRO A 64 -3.13 28.74 -32.79
C PRO A 64 -2.55 28.15 -34.08
N PRO A 65 -1.60 27.20 -33.98
CA PRO A 65 -1.05 26.49 -35.14
C PRO A 65 -2.13 25.78 -35.99
N GLU A 66 -1.92 25.67 -37.31
CA GLU A 66 -2.87 24.97 -38.19
C GLU A 66 -3.08 23.50 -37.82
N GLU A 67 -2.08 22.84 -37.26
CA GLU A 67 -2.15 21.43 -36.84
C GLU A 67 -3.22 21.19 -35.73
N VAL A 68 -3.53 22.20 -34.92
CA VAL A 68 -4.64 22.13 -33.95
C VAL A 68 -5.98 21.93 -34.65
N LEU A 69 -6.18 22.59 -35.80
CA LEU A 69 -7.37 22.41 -36.62
C LEU A 69 -7.35 21.03 -37.31
N GLU A 70 -6.19 20.48 -37.63
CA GLU A 70 -6.09 19.11 -38.13
C GLU A 70 -6.53 18.10 -37.07
N TRP A 71 -6.07 18.23 -35.83
CA TRP A 71 -6.53 17.41 -34.71
C TRP A 71 -8.05 17.50 -34.52
N GLU A 72 -8.62 18.71 -34.48
CA GLU A 72 -10.07 18.91 -34.36
C GLU A 72 -10.87 18.20 -35.47
N ASN A 73 -10.28 18.07 -36.67
CA ASN A 73 -10.90 17.36 -37.78
C ASN A 73 -10.70 15.84 -37.74
N VAL A 74 -9.71 15.35 -36.99
CA VAL A 74 -9.35 13.93 -36.88
C VAL A 74 -9.89 13.28 -35.61
N ARG A 75 -10.12 14.03 -34.53
CA ARG A 75 -10.48 13.48 -33.21
C ARG A 75 -11.69 12.54 -33.22
N PHE A 76 -12.71 12.82 -34.03
CA PHE A 76 -13.87 11.94 -34.17
C PHE A 76 -13.57 10.62 -34.90
N ALA A 77 -12.57 10.61 -35.79
CA ALA A 77 -12.08 9.38 -36.40
C ALA A 77 -11.21 8.59 -35.40
N TYR A 78 -10.41 9.28 -34.59
CA TYR A 78 -9.66 8.67 -33.49
C TYR A 78 -10.60 8.02 -32.44
N GLN A 79 -11.72 8.66 -32.10
CA GLN A 79 -12.73 8.11 -31.19
C GLN A 79 -13.18 6.69 -31.56
N GLN A 80 -13.26 6.39 -32.86
CA GLN A 80 -13.74 5.09 -33.35
C GLN A 80 -12.70 3.97 -33.19
N ILE A 81 -11.44 4.33 -32.95
CA ILE A 81 -10.32 3.37 -32.88
C ILE A 81 -9.65 3.34 -31.51
N MET A 82 -9.87 4.32 -30.63
CA MET A 82 -9.06 4.50 -29.42
C MET A 82 -8.99 3.27 -28.50
N TYR A 83 -10.07 2.49 -28.37
CA TYR A 83 -10.09 1.24 -27.59
C TYR A 83 -9.38 0.05 -28.24
N ASN A 84 -8.99 0.18 -29.52
CA ASN A 84 -8.38 -0.89 -30.32
C ASN A 84 -6.88 -0.64 -30.60
N VAL A 85 -6.30 0.45 -30.06
CA VAL A 85 -4.90 0.83 -30.25
C VAL A 85 -4.15 0.65 -28.94
N SER A 86 -2.87 0.28 -29.03
CA SER A 86 -1.95 0.18 -27.89
C SER A 86 -2.02 1.42 -26.99
N ASP A 87 -2.23 1.17 -25.70
CA ASP A 87 -2.40 2.19 -24.66
C ASP A 87 -1.04 2.76 -24.21
N ILE A 88 -0.51 3.71 -25.00
CA ILE A 88 0.72 4.46 -24.67
C ILE A 88 0.36 5.85 -24.14
N TRP A 89 -0.56 6.54 -24.82
CA TRP A 89 -1.18 7.78 -24.37
C TRP A 89 -2.63 7.81 -24.86
N ASN A 90 -3.56 8.07 -23.95
CA ASN A 90 -4.97 8.26 -24.26
C ASN A 90 -5.26 9.74 -24.52
N MET A 91 -5.58 10.10 -25.76
CA MET A 91 -5.89 11.48 -26.15
C MET A 91 -7.35 11.85 -25.79
N ILE A 92 -7.74 11.58 -24.55
CA ILE A 92 -9.10 11.69 -23.99
C ILE A 92 -9.14 12.85 -22.99
N ASP A 93 -10.27 13.55 -22.92
CA ASP A 93 -10.52 14.61 -21.95
C ASP A 93 -11.04 13.99 -20.64
N HIS A 94 -10.14 13.76 -19.68
CA HIS A 94 -10.48 13.16 -18.37
C HIS A 94 -11.04 14.19 -17.36
N GLU A 95 -11.05 15.49 -17.70
CA GLU A 95 -11.40 16.56 -16.76
C GLU A 95 -12.71 17.29 -17.07
N GLY A 96 -13.70 17.16 -16.17
CA GLY A 96 -14.96 17.91 -16.16
C GLY A 96 -14.85 19.42 -15.89
N GLY A 97 -13.72 20.08 -16.18
CA GLY A 97 -13.47 21.48 -15.86
C GLY A 97 -13.94 22.51 -16.91
N LEU A 98 -14.10 22.09 -18.17
CA LEU A 98 -14.49 22.94 -19.30
C LEU A 98 -15.31 22.13 -20.33
N GLN A 99 -16.32 21.38 -19.88
CA GLN A 99 -17.15 20.57 -20.79
C GLN A 99 -17.87 21.43 -21.83
N SER A 100 -17.89 21.00 -23.09
CA SER A 100 -18.82 21.49 -24.12
C SER A 100 -20.14 20.75 -24.00
N ASP A 101 -21.21 21.46 -23.66
CA ASP A 101 -22.58 20.93 -23.78
C ASP A 101 -22.97 21.03 -25.25
N ASP A 102 -22.50 20.08 -26.07
CA ASP A 102 -23.14 19.83 -27.36
C ASP A 102 -24.46 19.10 -27.04
N GLU A 103 -25.50 19.90 -26.75
CA GLU A 103 -26.90 19.46 -26.81
C GLU A 103 -27.26 19.16 -28.28
N GLU A 104 -26.80 18.02 -28.79
CA GLU A 104 -27.50 17.27 -29.82
C GLU A 104 -27.68 15.85 -29.27
N GLU A 105 -28.86 15.60 -28.70
CA GLU A 105 -29.39 14.28 -28.39
C GLU A 105 -29.37 13.42 -29.67
N GLU A 106 -28.36 12.55 -29.83
CA GLU A 106 -28.46 11.35 -30.67
C GLU A 106 -28.70 10.15 -29.74
N GLU A 107 -29.96 9.71 -29.65
CA GLU A 107 -30.48 8.59 -28.84
C GLU A 107 -29.89 7.18 -29.18
N ASP A 108 -28.76 7.08 -29.88
CA ASP A 108 -28.20 5.79 -30.36
C ASP A 108 -26.69 5.59 -30.07
N ALA A 109 -26.06 6.38 -29.18
CA ALA A 109 -24.64 6.19 -28.84
C ALA A 109 -24.44 5.40 -27.53
N GLU A 110 -24.12 4.11 -27.67
CA GLU A 110 -23.74 3.17 -26.60
C GLU A 110 -22.31 3.44 -26.07
N TYR A 111 -21.92 4.71 -25.88
CA TYR A 111 -20.62 5.12 -25.37
C TYR A 111 -20.75 6.00 -24.12
N ASP A 112 -19.99 5.65 -23.09
CA ASP A 112 -19.96 6.37 -21.82
C ASP A 112 -19.51 7.83 -22.02
N ALA A 113 -20.24 8.77 -21.43
CA ALA A 113 -20.03 10.21 -21.65
C ALA A 113 -18.66 10.71 -21.16
N ASP A 114 -18.00 9.91 -20.31
CA ASP A 114 -16.76 10.24 -19.62
C ASP A 114 -15.49 10.00 -20.47
N TYR A 115 -15.60 9.44 -21.69
CA TYR A 115 -14.46 9.12 -22.55
C TYR A 115 -14.58 9.74 -23.95
N GLN A 116 -14.34 11.05 -24.07
CA GLN A 116 -14.34 11.78 -25.34
C GLN A 116 -12.93 12.28 -25.71
N PRO A 117 -12.52 12.23 -26.99
CA PRO A 117 -11.24 12.80 -27.41
C PRO A 117 -11.16 14.30 -27.16
N VAL A 118 -9.99 14.78 -26.73
CA VAL A 118 -9.76 16.19 -26.36
C VAL A 118 -10.19 17.14 -27.47
N SER A 119 -10.92 18.19 -27.10
CA SER A 119 -11.24 19.31 -27.99
C SER A 119 -10.73 20.64 -27.44
N PHE A 120 -10.04 21.40 -28.30
CA PHE A 120 -9.58 22.77 -28.05
C PHE A 120 -10.67 23.81 -28.32
N GLN A 121 -11.85 23.41 -28.82
CA GLN A 121 -13.02 24.27 -28.87
C GLN A 121 -13.47 24.71 -27.46
N LYS A 122 -13.08 23.97 -26.42
CA LYS A 122 -13.27 24.37 -25.02
C LYS A 122 -12.64 25.71 -24.66
N PHE A 123 -11.67 26.21 -25.44
CA PHE A 123 -11.10 27.55 -25.25
C PHE A 123 -11.94 28.67 -25.86
N LEU A 124 -12.93 28.39 -26.70
CA LEU A 124 -13.86 29.41 -27.18
C LEU A 124 -14.84 29.83 -26.07
N MET A 125 -15.57 30.92 -26.31
CA MET A 125 -16.67 31.34 -25.43
C MET A 125 -17.92 30.52 -25.74
N LYS A 126 -18.55 29.96 -24.71
CA LYS A 126 -19.87 29.34 -24.84
C LYS A 126 -20.94 30.38 -25.19
N LYS A 127 -22.05 29.94 -25.80
CA LYS A 127 -23.19 30.82 -26.09
C LYS A 127 -23.75 31.39 -24.78
N GLY A 128 -23.78 32.72 -24.67
CA GLY A 128 -24.23 33.42 -23.46
C GLY A 128 -23.14 33.71 -22.41
N GLN A 129 -21.92 33.19 -22.59
CA GLN A 129 -20.79 33.45 -21.70
C GLN A 129 -20.17 34.84 -21.94
N THR A 130 -19.84 35.56 -20.86
CA THR A 130 -19.12 36.85 -20.93
C THR A 130 -17.59 36.64 -20.95
N VAL A 131 -16.84 37.69 -21.29
CA VAL A 131 -15.36 37.66 -21.24
C VAL A 131 -14.89 37.46 -19.80
N GLU A 132 -15.58 38.08 -18.85
CA GLU A 132 -15.36 37.96 -17.41
C GLU A 132 -15.55 36.52 -16.92
N ASP A 133 -16.61 35.83 -17.37
CA ASP A 133 -16.84 34.42 -17.04
C ASP A 133 -15.72 33.52 -17.59
N LYS A 134 -15.28 33.78 -18.83
CA LYS A 134 -14.19 33.01 -19.45
C LYS A 134 -12.86 33.25 -18.71
N LEU A 135 -12.57 34.49 -18.35
CA LEU A 135 -11.41 34.84 -17.54
C LEU A 135 -11.46 34.14 -16.16
N ALA A 136 -12.62 34.16 -15.50
CA ALA A 136 -12.80 33.53 -14.19
C ALA A 136 -12.58 32.01 -14.25
N SER A 137 -12.96 31.37 -15.35
CA SER A 137 -12.65 29.95 -15.60
C SER A 137 -11.16 29.72 -15.80
N LEU A 138 -10.47 30.57 -16.58
CA LEU A 138 -9.02 30.42 -16.84
C LEU A 138 -8.17 30.62 -15.58
N ILE A 139 -8.46 31.64 -14.77
CA ILE A 139 -7.68 31.87 -13.54
C ILE A 139 -8.12 30.99 -12.37
N GLY A 140 -9.21 30.22 -12.56
CA GLY A 140 -9.86 29.39 -11.55
C GLY A 140 -9.58 27.89 -11.66
N SER A 141 -8.67 27.47 -12.55
CA SER A 141 -8.21 26.08 -12.66
C SER A 141 -6.72 26.02 -12.99
N TYR A 142 -6.09 24.87 -12.70
CA TYR A 142 -4.70 24.60 -13.04
C TYR A 142 -4.47 24.68 -14.55
N ASP A 143 -5.29 23.96 -15.34
CA ASP A 143 -5.28 23.98 -16.81
C ASP A 143 -5.40 25.38 -17.41
N GLY A 144 -6.29 26.19 -16.85
CA GLY A 144 -6.51 27.55 -17.31
C GLY A 144 -5.28 28.43 -17.07
N LEU A 145 -4.59 28.25 -15.94
CA LEU A 145 -3.34 28.96 -15.62
C LEU A 145 -2.16 28.44 -16.43
N MET A 146 -2.06 27.13 -16.62
CA MET A 146 -1.10 26.49 -17.52
C MET A 146 -1.19 27.13 -18.91
N PHE A 147 -2.40 27.20 -19.46
CA PHE A 147 -2.64 27.89 -20.73
C PHE A 147 -2.31 29.39 -20.66
N LEU A 148 -2.75 30.10 -19.62
CA LEU A 148 -2.57 31.54 -19.52
C LEU A 148 -1.10 31.96 -19.40
N PHE A 149 -0.23 31.14 -18.81
CA PHE A 149 1.19 31.45 -18.62
C PHE A 149 2.12 30.82 -19.64
N THR A 150 1.77 29.67 -20.21
CA THR A 150 2.67 28.90 -21.09
C THR A 150 2.12 28.70 -22.49
N GLY A 151 0.81 28.93 -22.68
CA GLY A 151 0.09 28.68 -23.93
C GLY A 151 -0.18 27.21 -24.20
N VAL A 152 0.11 26.31 -23.27
CA VAL A 152 -0.16 24.87 -23.44
C VAL A 152 -1.55 24.49 -22.96
N ALA A 153 -2.12 23.43 -23.54
CA ALA A 153 -3.40 22.87 -23.17
C ALA A 153 -3.31 21.35 -23.10
N HIS A 154 -3.99 20.73 -22.14
CA HIS A 154 -4.05 19.28 -21.98
C HIS A 154 -4.48 18.61 -23.29
N PHE A 155 -3.84 17.50 -23.63
CA PHE A 155 -4.02 16.76 -24.87
C PHE A 155 -4.27 15.26 -24.67
N GLY A 156 -3.76 14.68 -23.59
CA GLY A 156 -3.97 13.29 -23.23
C GLY A 156 -3.23 12.89 -21.97
N SER A 157 -3.44 11.67 -21.51
CA SER A 157 -2.80 11.09 -20.32
C SER A 157 -2.42 9.64 -20.53
N ASP A 158 -1.42 9.14 -19.81
CA ASP A 158 -1.12 7.70 -19.74
C ASP A 158 -1.78 7.03 -18.53
N GLY A 159 -1.71 5.70 -18.45
CA GLY A 159 -2.26 4.94 -17.32
C GLY A 159 -1.49 5.12 -16.00
N GLY A 160 -0.30 5.75 -16.04
CA GLY A 160 0.52 6.07 -14.88
C GLY A 160 0.16 7.39 -14.22
N GLY A 161 -0.66 8.23 -14.87
CA GLY A 161 -1.06 9.55 -14.37
C GLY A 161 -0.29 10.71 -15.01
N ASP A 162 0.72 10.45 -15.83
CA ASP A 162 1.41 11.48 -16.60
C ASP A 162 0.49 12.01 -17.71
N SER A 163 0.70 13.26 -18.11
CA SER A 163 -0.12 13.91 -19.13
C SER A 163 0.73 14.51 -20.26
N CYS A 164 0.13 14.69 -21.42
CA CYS A 164 0.73 15.40 -22.54
C CYS A 164 -0.08 16.66 -22.86
N TRP A 165 0.63 17.72 -23.24
CA TRP A 165 0.11 19.07 -23.38
C TRP A 165 0.57 19.67 -24.69
N ILE A 166 -0.33 20.25 -25.48
CA ILE A 166 0.05 20.90 -26.73
C ILE A 166 0.23 22.40 -26.60
N ASN A 167 1.21 22.96 -27.28
CA ASN A 167 1.46 24.39 -27.40
C ASN A 167 0.51 25.03 -28.43
N LEU A 168 -0.36 25.92 -27.95
CA LEU A 168 -1.31 26.69 -28.79
C LEU A 168 -0.75 28.06 -29.22
N LEU A 169 0.49 28.41 -28.87
CA LEU A 169 1.11 29.66 -29.31
C LEU A 169 1.43 29.61 -30.82
N PRO A 170 1.49 30.77 -31.49
CA PRO A 170 1.78 30.81 -32.92
C PRO A 170 3.13 30.18 -33.28
N HIS A 171 3.12 29.29 -34.27
CA HIS A 171 4.31 28.58 -34.75
C HIS A 171 4.53 28.83 -36.25
N ALA A 172 5.77 29.12 -36.66
CA ALA A 172 6.07 29.52 -38.05
C ALA A 172 5.79 28.43 -39.12
N GLU A 173 5.76 27.16 -38.70
CA GLU A 173 5.44 26.00 -39.55
C GLU A 173 4.01 25.48 -39.35
N GLY A 174 3.20 26.15 -38.52
CA GLY A 174 1.84 25.70 -38.24
C GLY A 174 1.75 24.43 -37.39
N SER A 175 2.86 23.98 -36.78
CA SER A 175 2.92 22.80 -35.92
C SER A 175 2.58 23.12 -34.46
N ALA A 176 1.92 22.19 -33.78
CA ALA A 176 1.58 22.28 -32.36
C ALA A 176 2.50 21.36 -31.55
N GLU A 177 3.49 21.94 -30.86
CA GLU A 177 4.45 21.20 -30.06
C GLU A 177 3.75 20.43 -28.94
N VAL A 178 4.14 19.19 -28.66
CA VAL A 178 3.59 18.37 -27.57
C VAL A 178 4.66 18.21 -26.49
N HIS A 179 4.32 18.59 -25.27
CA HIS A 179 5.13 18.44 -24.08
C HIS A 179 4.58 17.31 -23.23
N ARG A 180 5.45 16.48 -22.66
CA ARG A 180 5.06 15.57 -21.58
C ARG A 180 5.13 16.30 -20.25
N TYR A 181 4.24 15.94 -19.34
CA TYR A 181 4.12 16.49 -18.00
C TYR A 181 4.14 15.33 -17.02
N ASN A 182 5.16 15.31 -16.18
CA ASN A 182 5.31 14.32 -15.12
C ASN A 182 4.48 14.78 -13.92
N HIS A 183 3.47 13.99 -13.55
CA HIS A 183 2.53 14.35 -12.49
C HIS A 183 3.13 14.20 -11.08
N GLU A 184 4.13 13.34 -10.90
CA GLU A 184 4.76 13.10 -9.60
C GLU A 184 5.59 14.31 -9.14
N ILE A 185 6.32 14.94 -10.08
CA ILE A 185 7.17 16.10 -9.79
C ILE A 185 6.52 17.43 -10.20
N GLY A 186 5.44 17.36 -10.98
CA GLY A 186 4.70 18.52 -11.49
C GLY A 186 5.55 19.40 -12.40
N GLU A 187 6.23 18.81 -13.38
CA GLU A 187 7.12 19.47 -14.33
C GLU A 187 6.89 19.02 -15.78
N LEU A 188 7.15 19.92 -16.75
CA LEU A 188 7.24 19.55 -18.16
C LEU A 188 8.61 18.94 -18.46
N GLU A 189 8.66 17.87 -19.26
CA GLU A 189 9.92 17.24 -19.67
C GLU A 189 10.80 18.15 -20.55
N ASP A 190 12.13 17.91 -20.50
CA ASP A 190 13.19 18.76 -21.06
C ASP A 190 13.10 19.02 -22.57
N GLU A 191 12.57 18.09 -23.38
CA GLU A 191 12.45 18.26 -24.83
C GLU A 191 11.01 18.01 -25.33
N PRO A 192 10.39 18.98 -26.05
CA PRO A 192 9.10 18.76 -26.65
C PRO A 192 9.20 17.88 -27.90
N PHE A 193 8.09 17.23 -28.22
CA PHE A 193 7.83 16.79 -29.59
C PHE A 193 7.42 18.02 -30.41
N PHE A 194 8.07 18.25 -31.55
CA PHE A 194 7.90 19.50 -32.30
C PHE A 194 6.55 19.68 -33.05
N SER A 195 5.65 18.70 -32.97
CA SER A 195 4.31 18.68 -33.56
C SER A 195 3.49 17.50 -32.98
N ILE A 196 2.16 17.50 -33.18
CA ILE A 196 1.29 16.36 -32.85
C ILE A 196 1.65 15.16 -33.74
N SER A 197 1.90 15.43 -35.01
CA SER A 197 2.31 14.42 -36.00
C SER A 197 3.60 13.71 -35.58
N HIS A 198 4.59 14.45 -35.09
CA HIS A 198 5.84 13.91 -34.57
C HIS A 198 5.63 13.13 -33.28
N PHE A 199 4.80 13.64 -32.35
CA PHE A 199 4.46 12.95 -31.12
C PHE A 199 3.87 11.55 -31.39
N ILE A 200 2.86 11.46 -32.27
CA ILE A 200 2.25 10.18 -32.64
C ILE A 200 3.26 9.28 -33.34
N ALA A 201 4.04 9.84 -34.26
CA ALA A 201 5.01 9.05 -35.01
C ALA A 201 6.14 8.48 -34.15
N SER A 202 6.55 9.19 -33.10
CA SER A 202 7.63 8.74 -32.21
C SER A 202 7.15 7.80 -31.10
N ASN A 203 5.88 7.87 -30.67
CA ASN A 203 5.38 7.05 -29.57
C ASN A 203 4.75 5.72 -30.02
N TRP A 204 4.11 5.66 -31.18
CA TRP A 204 3.55 4.41 -31.70
C TRP A 204 4.43 3.85 -32.81
N SER A 205 4.73 2.55 -32.79
CA SER A 205 5.32 1.81 -33.91
C SER A 205 4.49 0.56 -34.21
N ALA A 206 4.22 0.34 -35.50
CA ALA A 206 3.63 -0.92 -35.97
C ALA A 206 4.63 -2.10 -35.94
N ASP A 207 5.92 -1.78 -35.81
CA ASP A 207 7.00 -2.74 -35.57
C ASP A 207 7.13 -2.87 -34.03
N ARG A 208 6.48 -3.87 -33.42
CA ARG A 208 6.72 -4.22 -32.01
C ARG A 208 7.89 -5.20 -31.92
N ASP A 209 8.86 -4.89 -31.05
CA ASP A 209 9.75 -5.87 -30.45
C ASP A 209 8.91 -6.75 -29.50
N ASP A 210 9.20 -8.05 -29.48
CA ASP A 210 8.50 -9.09 -28.72
C ASP A 210 8.29 -8.68 -27.25
N TYR A 211 7.05 -8.33 -26.90
CA TYR A 211 6.58 -8.42 -25.52
C TYR A 211 5.90 -9.79 -25.38
N ASP A 212 6.48 -10.65 -24.55
CA ASP A 212 5.88 -11.91 -24.11
C ASP A 212 4.57 -11.60 -23.37
N GLU A 213 3.43 -11.71 -24.06
CA GLU A 213 2.10 -11.69 -23.45
C GLU A 213 1.64 -13.13 -23.18
N ASP A 214 1.92 -13.59 -21.97
CA ASP A 214 1.17 -14.64 -21.27
C ASP A 214 -0.23 -14.10 -20.90
N TYR A 215 -1.10 -13.95 -21.90
CA TYR A 215 -2.54 -13.81 -21.69
C TYR A 215 -3.27 -14.84 -22.54
N GLU A 216 -3.64 -15.95 -21.89
CA GLU A 216 -4.65 -16.87 -22.38
C GLU A 216 -6.02 -16.17 -22.34
N ASP A 217 -6.47 -15.62 -23.46
CA ASP A 217 -7.89 -15.40 -23.71
C ASP A 217 -8.31 -16.25 -24.91
N ASP A 218 -9.18 -17.21 -24.61
CA ASP A 218 -9.93 -18.04 -25.56
C ASP A 218 -10.88 -17.13 -26.35
N ASP A 219 -10.59 -16.88 -27.63
CA ASP A 219 -11.63 -16.71 -28.65
C ASP A 219 -11.11 -16.99 -30.07
N GLU A 220 -11.78 -17.92 -30.76
CA GLU A 220 -11.49 -18.35 -32.12
C GLU A 220 -11.86 -17.28 -33.16
N GLU A 221 -10.95 -16.33 -33.45
CA GLU A 221 -10.95 -15.59 -34.72
C GLU A 221 -9.59 -15.67 -35.43
N THR A 222 -9.61 -15.99 -36.73
CA THR A 222 -8.41 -15.99 -37.58
C THR A 222 -7.69 -14.63 -37.50
N PRO A 223 -6.42 -14.57 -37.07
CA PRO A 223 -5.73 -13.30 -36.87
C PRO A 223 -5.52 -12.56 -38.21
N GLU A 224 -6.01 -11.32 -38.31
CA GLU A 224 -5.73 -10.43 -39.45
C GLU A 224 -4.21 -10.15 -39.55
N PRO A 225 -3.65 -10.05 -40.77
CA PRO A 225 -2.23 -9.75 -40.94
C PRO A 225 -1.88 -8.34 -40.44
N ILE A 226 -0.81 -8.25 -39.66
CA ILE A 226 -0.26 -7.00 -39.13
C ILE A 226 0.39 -6.20 -40.27
N LEU A 227 -0.01 -4.93 -40.41
CA LEU A 227 0.52 -3.98 -41.38
C LEU A 227 1.72 -3.25 -40.80
N THR A 228 2.87 -3.27 -41.50
CA THR A 228 4.09 -2.56 -41.09
C THR A 228 4.03 -1.05 -41.41
N SER A 229 4.77 -0.25 -40.64
CA SER A 229 4.87 1.21 -40.85
C SER A 229 5.68 1.53 -42.11
N ALA A 230 5.23 2.53 -42.89
CA ALA A 230 5.94 3.06 -44.06
C ALA A 230 6.85 4.24 -43.70
N LEU A 231 6.69 4.84 -42.52
CA LEU A 231 7.56 5.89 -42.00
C LEU A 231 8.85 5.29 -41.42
N SER A 232 9.99 5.59 -42.04
CA SER A 232 11.28 5.08 -41.56
C SER A 232 11.84 5.91 -40.39
N ASN A 233 12.52 5.23 -39.45
CA ASN A 233 13.22 5.88 -38.33
C ASN A 233 14.27 6.91 -38.75
N SER A 234 14.81 6.81 -39.97
CA SER A 234 15.75 7.81 -40.50
C SER A 234 15.09 9.14 -40.84
N VAL A 235 13.83 9.14 -41.27
CA VAL A 235 13.05 10.36 -41.52
C VAL A 235 12.72 11.06 -40.21
N LEU A 236 12.33 10.30 -39.17
CA LEU A 236 12.08 10.81 -37.81
C LEU A 236 13.33 11.53 -37.23
N LYS A 237 14.47 10.84 -37.18
CA LYS A 237 15.72 11.42 -36.64
C LYS A 237 16.22 12.65 -37.40
N GLN A 238 16.03 12.68 -38.73
CA GLN A 238 16.38 13.85 -39.53
C GLN A 238 15.47 15.04 -39.22
N TYR A 239 14.18 14.80 -39.02
CA TYR A 239 13.22 15.83 -38.61
C TYR A 239 13.57 16.40 -37.23
N GLU A 240 13.77 15.54 -36.22
CA GLU A 240 14.18 15.94 -34.87
C GLU A 240 15.42 16.84 -34.89
N THR A 241 16.46 16.43 -35.64
CA THR A 241 17.72 17.20 -35.76
C THR A 241 17.49 18.59 -36.34
N ASP A 242 16.64 18.71 -37.37
CA ASP A 242 16.35 19.99 -38.02
C ASP A 242 15.44 20.87 -37.16
N ALA A 243 14.46 20.28 -36.48
CA ALA A 243 13.52 20.96 -35.59
C ALA A 243 14.22 21.49 -34.33
N ASN A 244 15.09 20.69 -33.69
CA ASN A 244 15.88 21.11 -32.53
C ASN A 244 16.74 22.35 -32.82
N LYS A 245 17.41 22.40 -34.00
CA LYS A 245 18.19 23.58 -34.43
C LYS A 245 17.34 24.84 -34.58
N LYS A 246 16.07 24.69 -34.96
CA LYS A 246 15.12 25.81 -35.07
C LYS A 246 14.59 26.21 -33.70
N TYR A 247 14.24 25.25 -32.85
CA TYR A 247 13.75 25.46 -31.49
C TYR A 247 14.75 26.23 -30.64
N ALA A 248 16.03 25.84 -30.65
CA ALA A 248 17.10 26.49 -29.88
C ALA A 248 17.27 28.00 -30.18
N LYS A 249 16.90 28.46 -31.38
CA LYS A 249 17.02 29.87 -31.80
C LYS A 249 15.82 30.74 -31.44
N ARG A 250 14.74 30.15 -30.94
CA ARG A 250 13.52 30.91 -30.61
C ARG A 250 13.69 31.72 -29.33
N PRO A 251 13.04 32.89 -29.23
CA PRO A 251 12.93 33.61 -27.98
C PRO A 251 12.26 32.75 -26.89
N PHE A 252 12.67 32.93 -25.64
CA PHE A 252 12.13 32.16 -24.52
C PHE A 252 10.60 32.31 -24.37
N TYR A 253 10.06 33.51 -24.63
CA TYR A 253 8.63 33.80 -24.50
C TYR A 253 7.74 33.21 -25.62
N THR A 254 8.33 32.42 -26.52
CA THR A 254 7.61 31.60 -27.52
C THR A 254 7.77 30.10 -27.27
N LYS A 255 8.51 29.72 -26.22
CA LYS A 255 8.76 28.34 -25.82
C LYS A 255 7.98 28.06 -24.54
N SER A 256 7.05 27.12 -24.60
CA SER A 256 6.20 26.81 -23.45
C SER A 256 6.97 26.24 -22.26
N LEU A 257 8.06 25.51 -22.49
CA LEU A 257 8.94 24.99 -21.43
C LEU A 257 9.60 26.13 -20.64
N ASP A 258 10.29 27.06 -21.32
CA ASP A 258 10.90 28.24 -20.68
C ASP A 258 9.86 29.10 -19.92
N LEU A 259 8.63 29.19 -20.44
CA LEU A 259 7.52 29.89 -19.77
C LEU A 259 7.00 29.11 -18.55
N PHE A 260 6.92 27.78 -18.63
CA PHE A 260 6.51 26.91 -17.54
C PHE A 260 7.50 27.00 -16.38
N GLU A 261 8.79 26.82 -16.61
CA GLU A 261 9.82 26.94 -15.57
C GLU A 261 9.69 28.25 -14.79
N ARG A 262 9.43 29.36 -15.50
CA ARG A 262 9.23 30.69 -14.91
C ARG A 262 7.94 30.87 -14.11
N SER A 263 6.87 30.24 -14.56
CA SER A 263 5.51 30.47 -14.04
C SER A 263 5.02 29.36 -13.11
N SER A 264 5.76 28.26 -13.03
CA SER A 264 5.40 27.06 -12.28
C SER A 264 5.06 27.34 -10.81
N TRP A 265 5.78 28.26 -10.18
CA TRP A 265 5.50 28.69 -8.80
C TRP A 265 4.12 29.34 -8.62
N LEU A 266 3.53 29.88 -9.69
CA LEU A 266 2.31 30.66 -9.68
C LEU A 266 1.07 29.84 -10.12
N LEU A 267 1.27 28.59 -10.56
CA LEU A 267 0.24 27.76 -11.19
C LEU A 267 -0.93 27.37 -10.29
N GLY A 268 -0.93 27.72 -9.00
CA GLY A 268 -2.09 27.54 -8.12
C GLY A 268 -2.61 28.77 -7.37
N HIS A 269 -1.86 29.88 -7.36
CA HIS A 269 -2.15 31.05 -6.52
C HIS A 269 -3.49 31.73 -6.82
N SER A 270 -3.93 31.73 -8.08
CA SER A 270 -5.18 32.42 -8.43
C SER A 270 -6.43 31.53 -8.32
N TYR A 271 -6.30 30.22 -8.09
CA TYR A 271 -7.45 29.34 -7.80
C TYR A 271 -7.52 28.83 -6.36
N GLY A 272 -6.46 28.97 -5.54
CA GLY A 272 -6.58 28.92 -4.09
C GLY A 272 -5.44 28.27 -3.32
N ASP A 273 -4.51 27.59 -4.00
CA ASP A 273 -3.49 26.74 -3.38
C ASP A 273 -2.11 26.99 -3.99
N PRO A 274 -1.01 27.07 -3.21
CA PRO A 274 0.34 27.19 -3.78
C PRO A 274 0.72 25.98 -4.63
N ALA A 275 1.60 26.18 -5.61
CA ALA A 275 2.12 25.08 -6.45
C ALA A 275 2.95 24.06 -5.64
N PHE A 276 3.14 22.86 -6.20
CA PHE A 276 4.12 21.89 -5.68
C PHE A 276 5.53 22.49 -5.67
N ALA A 277 6.33 22.20 -4.62
CA ALA A 277 7.65 22.80 -4.38
C ALA A 277 7.68 24.34 -4.50
N TYR A 278 6.58 24.99 -4.09
CA TYR A 278 6.34 26.42 -4.26
C TYR A 278 7.54 27.32 -3.93
N ALA A 279 8.14 27.15 -2.76
CA ALA A 279 9.21 28.02 -2.29
C ALA A 279 10.52 27.82 -3.08
N GLU A 280 10.78 26.61 -3.62
CA GLU A 280 11.91 26.37 -4.52
C GLU A 280 11.67 27.05 -5.88
N LYS A 281 10.50 26.81 -6.47
CA LYS A 281 10.12 27.42 -7.76
C LYS A 281 10.02 28.95 -7.66
N LEU A 282 9.59 29.48 -6.51
CA LEU A 282 9.59 30.92 -6.25
C LEU A 282 11.03 31.45 -6.12
N ALA A 283 11.95 30.72 -5.50
CA ALA A 283 13.33 31.16 -5.35
C ALA A 283 14.07 31.26 -6.71
N SER A 284 13.71 30.44 -7.69
CA SER A 284 14.19 30.53 -9.07
C SER A 284 13.41 31.52 -9.93
N ALA A 285 12.33 32.13 -9.42
CA ALA A 285 11.52 33.06 -10.17
C ALA A 285 12.30 34.30 -10.62
N PRO A 286 11.98 34.85 -11.81
CA PRO A 286 12.56 36.07 -12.36
C PRO A 286 12.71 37.23 -11.36
N THR A 287 13.85 37.89 -11.40
CA THR A 287 14.17 39.01 -10.51
C THR A 287 13.54 40.33 -10.99
N PHE A 288 13.56 41.36 -10.14
CA PHE A 288 13.11 42.70 -10.53
C PHE A 288 13.97 43.28 -11.67
N LYS A 289 15.22 42.83 -11.82
CA LYS A 289 16.08 43.21 -12.94
C LYS A 289 15.62 42.58 -14.26
N ASP A 290 15.11 41.35 -14.21
CA ASP A 290 14.58 40.65 -15.38
C ASP A 290 13.30 41.34 -15.88
N TRP A 291 12.42 41.75 -14.96
CA TRP A 291 11.27 42.62 -15.26
C TRP A 291 11.67 43.88 -16.06
N GLU A 292 12.67 44.63 -15.58
CA GLU A 292 13.11 45.86 -16.26
C GLU A 292 13.64 45.63 -17.68
N ASN A 293 14.27 44.49 -17.93
CA ASN A 293 14.74 44.10 -19.26
C ASN A 293 13.59 43.65 -20.17
N GLU A 294 12.61 42.94 -19.61
CA GLU A 294 11.55 42.27 -20.36
C GLU A 294 10.33 43.13 -20.59
N LYS A 295 10.10 44.21 -19.84
CA LYS A 295 8.90 45.05 -19.99
C LYS A 295 8.65 45.55 -21.41
N LYS A 296 9.70 45.73 -22.22
CA LYS A 296 9.61 46.09 -23.65
C LYS A 296 9.11 44.94 -24.55
N SER A 297 9.23 43.70 -24.09
CA SER A 297 8.81 42.48 -24.79
C SER A 297 7.37 42.08 -24.50
N LEU A 298 6.73 42.66 -23.48
CA LEU A 298 5.32 42.42 -23.15
C LEU A 298 4.39 42.74 -24.33
N GLU A 299 4.72 43.74 -25.14
CA GLU A 299 3.96 44.10 -26.35
C GLU A 299 3.95 42.99 -27.42
N LYS A 300 4.80 41.96 -27.28
CA LYS A 300 4.98 40.88 -28.24
C LYS A 300 4.50 39.52 -27.74
N SER A 301 4.06 39.39 -26.48
CA SER A 301 3.70 38.11 -25.88
C SER A 301 2.62 38.26 -24.80
N HIS A 302 1.43 37.73 -25.08
CA HIS A 302 0.28 37.75 -24.17
C HIS A 302 0.51 36.92 -22.90
N VAL A 303 1.11 35.73 -23.06
CA VAL A 303 1.46 34.82 -21.95
C VAL A 303 2.47 35.46 -21.00
N LEU A 304 3.52 36.12 -21.53
CA LEU A 304 4.50 36.84 -20.73
C LEU A 304 3.87 38.03 -19.96
N ALA A 305 2.95 38.74 -20.61
CA ALA A 305 2.22 39.84 -19.98
C ALA A 305 1.28 39.35 -18.86
N ALA A 306 0.59 38.23 -19.06
CA ALA A 306 -0.24 37.60 -18.03
C ALA A 306 0.59 37.19 -16.80
N TYR A 307 1.75 36.56 -17.04
CA TYR A 307 2.70 36.21 -15.99
C TYR A 307 3.11 37.45 -15.16
N TRP A 308 3.62 38.50 -15.80
CA TRP A 308 4.11 39.68 -15.05
C TRP A 308 3.01 40.44 -14.30
N ILE A 309 1.77 40.46 -14.81
CA ILE A 309 0.62 41.03 -14.07
C ILE A 309 0.43 40.30 -12.74
N LEU A 310 0.29 38.98 -12.79
CA LEU A 310 -0.03 38.17 -11.61
C LEU A 310 1.17 38.00 -10.68
N ALA A 311 2.37 37.79 -11.22
CA ALA A 311 3.60 37.71 -10.45
C ALA A 311 3.81 38.96 -9.59
N HIS A 312 3.70 40.16 -10.18
CA HIS A 312 3.85 41.40 -9.42
C HIS A 312 2.72 41.64 -8.42
N TYR A 313 1.50 41.20 -8.70
CA TYR A 313 0.39 41.28 -7.76
C TYR A 313 0.66 40.47 -6.49
N PHE A 314 1.09 39.21 -6.64
CA PHE A 314 1.39 38.32 -5.52
C PHE A 314 2.70 38.66 -4.80
N MET A 315 3.72 39.13 -5.51
CA MET A 315 4.98 39.63 -4.91
C MET A 315 4.86 41.02 -4.27
N LYS A 316 3.67 41.64 -4.29
CA LYS A 316 3.42 43.02 -3.82
C LYS A 316 4.32 44.08 -4.48
N ASN A 317 4.66 43.90 -5.75
CA ASN A 317 5.35 44.91 -6.56
C ASN A 317 4.33 45.84 -7.23
N GLU A 318 3.61 46.65 -6.44
CA GLU A 318 2.41 47.36 -6.89
C GLU A 318 2.65 48.31 -8.08
N ASN A 319 3.77 49.03 -8.10
CA ASN A 319 4.10 49.97 -9.17
C ASN A 319 4.35 49.22 -10.50
N ALA A 320 5.14 48.15 -10.43
CA ALA A 320 5.41 47.30 -11.60
C ALA A 320 4.15 46.57 -12.07
N CYS A 321 3.28 46.12 -11.17
CA CYS A 321 2.00 45.51 -11.51
C CYS A 321 1.09 46.49 -12.29
N ARG A 322 1.01 47.75 -11.83
CA ARG A 322 0.23 48.80 -12.52
C ARG A 322 0.80 49.13 -13.90
N GLU A 323 2.13 49.15 -14.05
CA GLU A 323 2.80 49.33 -15.35
C GLU A 323 2.50 48.15 -16.30
N ALA A 324 2.65 46.90 -15.84
CA ALA A 324 2.33 45.69 -16.60
C ALA A 324 0.86 45.68 -17.06
N CYS A 325 -0.08 46.02 -16.18
CA CYS A 325 -1.51 46.15 -16.52
C CYS A 325 -1.75 47.23 -17.60
N THR A 326 -1.00 48.33 -17.56
CA THR A 326 -1.15 49.44 -18.52
C THR A 326 -0.66 49.06 -19.92
N ILE A 327 0.45 48.33 -20.01
CA ILE A 327 0.96 47.78 -21.27
C ILE A 327 -0.04 46.76 -21.83
N SER A 328 -0.51 45.84 -20.98
CA SER A 328 -1.36 44.72 -21.37
C SER A 328 -2.73 45.12 -21.91
N LYS A 329 -3.29 46.25 -21.46
CA LYS A 329 -4.56 46.80 -21.99
C LYS A 329 -4.50 47.18 -23.48
N LYS A 330 -3.30 47.39 -24.03
CA LYS A 330 -3.10 47.79 -25.44
C LYS A 330 -2.92 46.61 -26.38
N LEU A 331 -2.79 45.39 -25.86
CA LEU A 331 -2.62 44.17 -26.66
C LEU A 331 -3.94 43.75 -27.34
N PRO A 332 -3.87 43.11 -28.51
CA PRO A 332 -5.06 42.55 -29.18
C PRO A 332 -5.69 41.42 -28.35
N GLY A 333 -6.95 41.09 -28.62
CA GLY A 333 -7.73 40.11 -27.83
C GLY A 333 -8.57 40.76 -26.71
N LYS A 334 -9.25 39.93 -25.92
CA LYS A 334 -10.18 40.38 -24.86
C LYS A 334 -9.83 39.87 -23.47
N ILE A 335 -9.23 38.68 -23.36
CA ILE A 335 -8.93 38.04 -22.06
C ILE A 335 -7.89 38.81 -21.25
N LEU A 336 -6.75 39.15 -21.84
CA LEU A 336 -5.66 39.83 -21.14
C LEU A 336 -6.02 41.26 -20.70
N PRO A 337 -6.70 42.10 -21.53
CA PRO A 337 -7.25 43.37 -21.06
C PRO A 337 -8.25 43.22 -19.90
N ALA A 338 -9.07 42.15 -19.89
CA ALA A 338 -9.98 41.86 -18.78
C ALA A 338 -9.22 41.48 -17.50
N LEU A 339 -8.17 40.67 -17.59
CA LEU A 339 -7.27 40.35 -16.46
C LEU A 339 -6.66 41.63 -15.86
N ALA A 340 -6.08 42.49 -16.70
CA ALA A 340 -5.50 43.76 -16.26
C ALA A 340 -6.54 44.66 -15.58
N LYS A 341 -7.80 44.68 -16.05
CA LYS A 341 -8.88 45.42 -15.41
C LYS A 341 -9.26 44.83 -14.05
N ALA A 342 -9.34 43.51 -13.93
CA ALA A 342 -9.66 42.82 -12.67
C ALA A 342 -8.59 43.09 -11.60
N VAL A 343 -7.31 42.92 -11.94
CA VAL A 343 -6.18 43.15 -11.02
C VAL A 343 -6.07 44.62 -10.60
N LEU A 344 -6.25 45.58 -11.53
CA LEU A 344 -6.29 46.99 -11.16
C LEU A 344 -7.48 47.33 -10.24
N SER A 345 -8.62 46.67 -10.41
CA SER A 345 -9.79 46.88 -9.53
C SER A 345 -9.52 46.37 -8.12
N LEU A 346 -8.78 45.26 -7.97
CA LEU A 346 -8.30 44.75 -6.68
C LEU A 346 -7.32 45.73 -6.02
N LEU A 347 -6.29 46.17 -6.74
CA LEU A 347 -5.31 47.13 -6.23
C LEU A 347 -5.92 48.49 -5.85
N ASP A 348 -7.04 48.86 -6.47
CA ASP A 348 -7.79 50.08 -6.16
C ASP A 348 -8.85 49.89 -5.05
N GLY A 349 -8.99 48.69 -4.48
CA GLY A 349 -10.01 48.37 -3.47
C GLY A 349 -11.45 48.44 -3.99
N LYS A 350 -11.65 48.24 -5.30
CA LYS A 350 -12.95 48.28 -5.99
C LYS A 350 -13.52 46.91 -6.30
N SER A 351 -12.78 45.83 -6.02
CA SER A 351 -13.20 44.44 -6.19
C SER A 351 -12.88 43.66 -4.93
N ASP A 352 -13.79 42.78 -4.54
CA ASP A 352 -13.61 41.88 -3.38
C ASP A 352 -13.22 40.45 -3.81
N SER A 353 -12.94 40.25 -5.10
CA SER A 353 -12.55 38.94 -5.63
C SER A 353 -11.68 39.00 -6.90
N LEU A 354 -10.98 37.90 -7.16
CA LEU A 354 -10.31 37.57 -8.41
C LEU A 354 -10.83 36.19 -8.86
N GLY A 355 -11.67 36.15 -9.89
CA GLY A 355 -12.35 34.91 -10.28
C GLY A 355 -13.24 34.40 -9.15
N ARG A 356 -13.00 33.17 -8.68
CA ARG A 356 -13.74 32.54 -7.58
C ARG A 356 -13.16 32.83 -6.19
N LEU A 357 -11.98 33.45 -6.09
CA LEU A 357 -11.31 33.71 -4.82
C LEU A 357 -11.73 35.03 -4.19
N SER A 358 -12.08 34.98 -2.90
CA SER A 358 -12.35 36.18 -2.09
C SER A 358 -11.07 36.97 -1.77
N LEU A 359 -11.23 38.27 -1.50
CA LEU A 359 -10.16 39.18 -1.12
C LEU A 359 -9.35 38.68 0.09
N LYS A 360 -10.01 38.10 1.10
CA LYS A 360 -9.34 37.55 2.29
C LYS A 360 -8.32 36.48 1.91
N LYS A 361 -8.74 35.49 1.12
CA LYS A 361 -7.87 34.39 0.66
C LYS A 361 -6.75 34.90 -0.25
N LEU A 362 -7.04 35.89 -1.08
CA LEU A 362 -6.02 36.54 -1.92
C LEU A 362 -4.97 37.23 -1.05
N GLU A 363 -5.35 37.99 -0.03
CA GLU A 363 -4.38 38.62 0.90
C GLU A 363 -3.56 37.58 1.68
N GLU A 364 -4.17 36.49 2.13
CA GLU A 364 -3.42 35.38 2.76
C GLU A 364 -2.33 34.82 1.82
N LEU A 365 -2.67 34.55 0.56
CA LEU A 365 -1.73 34.06 -0.45
C LEU A 365 -0.68 35.12 -0.83
N ARG A 366 -1.06 36.41 -0.87
CA ARG A 366 -0.13 37.53 -1.10
C ARG A 366 0.86 37.66 0.05
N GLU A 367 0.43 37.55 1.31
CA GLU A 367 1.33 37.59 2.46
C GLU A 367 2.26 36.37 2.49
N GLN A 368 1.72 35.17 2.24
CA GLN A 368 2.52 33.95 2.15
C GLN A 368 3.57 34.08 1.03
N THR A 369 3.18 34.60 -0.13
CA THR A 369 4.10 34.81 -1.26
C THR A 369 5.16 35.83 -0.91
N PHE A 370 4.75 36.98 -0.38
CA PHE A 370 5.66 38.05 -0.04
C PHE A 370 6.72 37.59 0.96
N ARG A 371 6.35 36.86 2.02
CA ARG A 371 7.31 36.33 3.01
C ARG A 371 8.35 35.37 2.44
N ASN A 372 8.06 34.73 1.30
CA ASN A 372 8.93 33.76 0.65
C ASN A 372 9.79 34.34 -0.48
N CYS A 373 9.57 35.60 -0.87
CA CYS A 373 10.34 36.23 -1.95
C CYS A 373 11.81 36.47 -1.57
N ASP A 374 12.71 36.30 -2.55
CA ASP A 374 14.07 36.81 -2.45
C ASP A 374 14.07 38.35 -2.57
N PRO A 375 14.86 39.09 -1.77
CA PRO A 375 14.95 40.55 -1.88
C PRO A 375 15.25 41.08 -3.29
N LYS A 376 15.89 40.30 -4.17
CA LYS A 376 16.17 40.65 -5.58
C LYS A 376 14.93 40.63 -6.46
N GLN A 377 13.86 39.94 -6.06
CA GLN A 377 12.58 39.86 -6.76
C GLN A 377 11.66 41.04 -6.39
N ILE A 378 11.87 41.62 -5.21
CA ILE A 378 11.07 42.73 -4.69
C ILE A 378 11.57 44.08 -5.22
N GLN A 379 10.60 44.93 -5.59
CA GLN A 379 10.87 46.30 -6.01
C GLN A 379 11.60 47.06 -4.89
N PRO A 380 12.60 47.91 -5.20
CA PRO A 380 13.51 48.48 -4.20
C PRO A 380 12.83 49.13 -2.98
N GLU A 381 11.71 49.82 -3.20
CA GLU A 381 10.95 50.54 -2.17
C GLU A 381 10.28 49.59 -1.14
N ASN A 382 9.98 48.35 -1.52
CA ASN A 382 9.22 47.41 -0.70
C ASN A 382 10.12 46.41 0.07
N ARG A 383 11.44 46.45 -0.14
CA ARG A 383 12.38 45.53 0.52
C ARG A 383 12.37 45.64 2.05
N ASN A 384 12.18 46.83 2.59
CA ASN A 384 12.06 47.04 4.04
C ASN A 384 10.80 46.36 4.62
N LEU A 385 9.71 46.30 3.84
CA LEU A 385 8.49 45.61 4.26
C LEU A 385 8.70 44.09 4.29
N LEU A 386 9.48 43.55 3.35
CA LEU A 386 9.86 42.14 3.32
C LEU A 386 10.66 41.74 4.57
N GLU A 387 11.61 42.57 4.99
CA GLU A 387 12.40 42.31 6.21
C GLU A 387 11.53 42.31 7.48
N GLN A 388 10.50 43.15 7.54
CA GLN A 388 9.52 43.15 8.63
C GLN A 388 8.66 41.88 8.60
N ALA A 389 8.16 41.49 7.42
CA ALA A 389 7.30 40.32 7.25
C ALA A 389 8.01 38.99 7.57
N THR A 390 9.33 38.92 7.37
CA THR A 390 10.17 37.73 7.66
C THR A 390 10.69 37.68 9.10
N GLY A 391 10.37 38.67 9.95
CA GLY A 391 10.87 38.73 11.33
C GLY A 391 12.37 39.01 11.45
N LEU A 392 13.03 39.37 10.34
CA LEU A 392 14.44 39.75 10.28
C LEU A 392 14.66 41.23 10.61
N ALA A 393 13.59 42.02 10.70
CA ALA A 393 13.64 43.42 11.09
C ALA A 393 14.25 43.59 12.50
N GLY A 394 15.31 44.41 12.58
CA GLY A 394 15.99 44.72 13.84
C GLY A 394 16.98 43.65 14.33
N LYS A 395 17.13 42.51 13.63
CA LYS A 395 18.20 41.54 13.91
C LYS A 395 19.54 42.16 13.50
N LYS A 396 20.57 41.95 14.33
CA LYS A 396 21.93 42.40 14.02
C LYS A 396 22.40 41.67 12.76
N LYS A 397 22.78 42.44 11.74
CA LYS A 397 23.44 41.95 10.52
C LYS A 397 24.79 42.65 10.38
N ILE A 398 25.73 42.03 9.69
CA ILE A 398 27.03 42.64 9.38
C ILE A 398 27.38 42.42 7.91
N SER A 399 27.95 43.44 7.27
CA SER A 399 28.43 43.30 5.90
C SER A 399 29.62 42.34 5.87
N SER A 400 29.75 41.53 4.81
CA SER A 400 30.90 40.62 4.67
C SER A 400 32.25 41.36 4.70
N ALA A 401 32.26 42.65 4.31
CA ALA A 401 33.45 43.49 4.35
C ALA A 401 33.83 43.88 5.80
N ASP A 402 32.87 44.20 6.65
CA ASP A 402 33.12 44.57 8.04
C ASP A 402 33.35 43.36 8.93
N LEU A 403 32.68 42.24 8.67
CA LEU A 403 32.95 40.95 9.32
C LEU A 403 34.40 40.51 9.13
N LYS A 404 34.91 40.62 7.89
CA LYS A 404 36.33 40.38 7.58
C LYS A 404 37.27 41.26 8.40
N LYS A 405 36.95 42.54 8.58
CA LYS A 405 37.77 43.45 9.40
C LYS A 405 37.78 43.05 10.87
N ARG A 406 36.66 42.59 11.43
CA ARG A 406 36.56 42.13 12.83
C ARG A 406 37.39 40.88 13.08
N ILE A 407 37.32 39.89 12.19
CA ILE A 407 38.18 38.69 12.26
C ILE A 407 39.67 39.07 12.11
N GLN A 408 40.01 39.98 11.20
CA GLN A 408 41.40 40.45 11.04
C GLN A 408 41.93 41.19 12.27
N LYS A 409 41.05 41.81 13.08
CA LYS A 409 41.40 42.42 14.37
C LYS A 409 41.56 41.42 15.52
N GLY A 410 41.35 40.12 15.26
CA GLY A 410 41.52 39.05 16.24
C GLY A 410 40.30 38.79 17.12
N GLU A 411 39.11 39.30 16.76
CA GLU A 411 37.88 38.93 17.45
C GLU A 411 37.59 37.43 17.28
N ASP A 412 37.09 36.79 18.33
CA ASP A 412 36.78 35.36 18.35
C ASP A 412 35.58 35.05 17.43
N PRO A 413 35.73 34.17 16.42
CA PRO A 413 34.64 33.77 15.56
C PRO A 413 33.41 33.24 16.28
N MET A 414 33.56 32.52 17.40
CA MET A 414 32.39 31.99 18.14
C MET A 414 31.61 33.09 18.85
N ALA A 415 32.29 34.06 19.46
CA ALA A 415 31.64 35.23 20.03
C ALA A 415 30.87 36.05 18.95
N LEU A 416 31.37 36.07 17.71
CA LEU A 416 30.67 36.70 16.58
C LEU A 416 29.45 35.87 16.12
N VAL A 417 29.52 34.53 16.14
CA VAL A 417 28.34 33.67 15.88
C VAL A 417 27.23 33.96 16.88
N GLU A 418 27.56 34.13 18.16
CA GLU A 418 26.61 34.50 19.21
C GLU A 418 26.10 35.93 19.08
N GLU A 419 26.96 36.91 18.76
CA GLU A 419 26.56 38.31 18.56
C GLU A 419 25.54 38.45 17.41
N PHE A 420 25.70 37.65 16.36
CA PHE A 420 24.86 37.60 15.17
C PHE A 420 24.05 36.30 15.10
N SER A 421 23.39 35.92 16.19
CA SER A 421 22.75 34.60 16.40
C SER A 421 21.69 34.15 15.38
N GLU A 422 21.23 35.04 14.49
CA GLU A 422 20.21 34.77 13.45
C GLU A 422 20.73 35.04 12.03
N ASP A 423 22.00 35.42 11.87
CA ASP A 423 22.60 35.77 10.58
C ASP A 423 23.35 34.58 9.97
N VAL A 424 22.60 33.76 9.23
CA VAL A 424 23.11 32.51 8.63
C VAL A 424 24.26 32.76 7.65
N ASP A 425 24.25 33.87 6.91
CA ASP A 425 25.37 34.21 6.00
C ASP A 425 26.65 34.53 6.79
N THR A 426 26.50 35.20 7.92
CA THR A 426 27.60 35.46 8.86
C THR A 426 28.11 34.15 9.49
N HIS A 427 27.22 33.26 9.92
CA HIS A 427 27.58 31.93 10.44
C HIS A 427 28.34 31.11 9.39
N ASP A 428 27.84 31.04 8.16
CA ASP A 428 28.44 30.26 7.08
C ASP A 428 29.87 30.75 6.76
N PHE A 429 30.10 32.06 6.83
CA PHE A 429 31.43 32.65 6.69
C PHE A 429 32.34 32.29 7.87
N LEU A 430 31.85 32.44 9.11
CA LEU A 430 32.61 32.18 10.33
C LEU A 430 33.00 30.71 10.47
N LEU A 431 32.09 29.78 10.17
CA LEU A 431 32.35 28.34 10.15
C LEU A 431 33.48 27.97 9.17
N LYS A 432 33.48 28.56 7.97
CA LYS A 432 34.56 28.36 6.98
C LYS A 432 35.90 28.91 7.47
N GLU A 433 35.91 30.06 8.14
CA GLU A 433 37.14 30.63 8.72
C GLU A 433 37.67 29.80 9.91
N MET A 434 36.78 29.24 10.73
CA MET A 434 37.14 28.31 11.80
C MET A 434 37.69 26.99 11.26
N GLY A 435 37.03 26.41 10.24
CA GLY A 435 37.46 25.17 9.59
C GLY A 435 38.85 25.24 8.94
N LYS A 436 39.30 26.44 8.52
CA LYS A 436 40.68 26.65 8.05
C LYS A 436 41.73 26.48 9.16
N LYS A 437 41.36 26.71 10.42
CA LYS A 437 42.25 26.63 11.58
C LYS A 437 42.21 25.25 12.26
N ASP A 438 41.13 24.52 12.09
CA ASP A 438 40.90 23.17 12.64
C ASP A 438 40.43 22.23 11.53
N GLN A 439 41.34 21.36 11.05
CA GLN A 439 41.06 20.49 9.91
C GLN A 439 40.00 19.43 10.20
N LYS A 440 39.85 18.97 11.45
CA LYS A 440 38.83 17.98 11.83
C LYS A 440 37.45 18.63 11.79
N PHE A 441 37.33 19.83 12.35
CA PHE A 441 36.12 20.64 12.27
C PHE A 441 35.80 21.10 10.84
N GLY A 442 36.82 21.45 10.06
CA GLY A 442 36.67 21.84 8.65
C GLY A 442 35.97 20.76 7.82
N LYS A 443 36.31 19.48 8.03
CA LYS A 443 35.60 18.36 7.39
C LYS A 443 34.13 18.27 7.80
N LEU A 444 33.83 18.45 9.09
CA LEU A 444 32.44 18.46 9.57
C LEU A 444 31.66 19.63 8.96
N VAL A 445 32.27 20.80 8.84
CA VAL A 445 31.66 21.97 8.19
C VAL A 445 31.38 21.71 6.70
N GLU A 446 32.30 21.07 5.97
CA GLU A 446 32.10 20.68 4.57
C GLU A 446 30.94 19.69 4.41
N GLU A 447 30.86 18.68 5.30
CA GLU A 447 29.76 17.73 5.31
C GLU A 447 28.44 18.41 5.65
N TYR A 448 28.38 19.29 6.66
CA TYR A 448 27.20 20.11 6.96
C TYR A 448 26.69 20.89 5.75
N PHE A 449 27.58 21.56 5.01
CA PHE A 449 27.18 22.29 3.80
C PHE A 449 26.67 21.37 2.70
N ARG A 450 27.22 20.15 2.57
CA ARG A 450 26.74 19.15 1.61
C ARG A 450 25.35 18.65 2.01
N GLU A 451 25.15 18.24 3.26
CA GLU A 451 23.86 17.73 3.73
C GLU A 451 22.76 18.81 3.69
N ARG A 452 23.11 20.08 3.94
CA ARG A 452 22.19 21.23 3.76
C ARG A 452 21.77 21.48 2.30
N THR A 453 22.32 20.76 1.33
CA THR A 453 21.98 20.92 -0.09
C THR A 453 21.62 19.60 -0.79
N SER A 454 21.69 18.47 -0.09
CA SER A 454 21.45 17.13 -0.65
C SER A 454 19.98 16.71 -0.49
N SER A 455 19.40 16.11 -1.53
CA SER A 455 18.04 15.55 -1.50
C SER A 455 17.90 14.20 -0.79
N SER A 456 19.00 13.62 -0.33
CA SER A 456 19.03 12.34 0.37
C SER A 456 18.64 12.50 1.85
N TYR A 457 17.70 11.68 2.33
CA TYR A 457 17.36 11.54 3.76
C TYR A 457 18.50 10.85 4.53
N ASN A 458 19.61 11.58 4.74
CA ASN A 458 20.75 11.07 5.48
C ASN A 458 20.78 11.63 6.90
N GLU A 459 21.08 10.75 7.85
CA GLU A 459 21.43 11.12 9.21
C GLU A 459 22.91 11.49 9.25
N TRP A 460 23.21 12.73 9.65
CA TRP A 460 24.59 13.21 9.74
C TRP A 460 24.87 13.93 11.06
N PRO A 461 26.04 13.77 11.68
CA PRO A 461 26.94 12.64 11.50
C PRO A 461 26.27 11.34 12.00
N TYR A 462 26.54 10.22 11.33
CA TYR A 462 26.02 8.90 11.74
C TYR A 462 26.46 8.48 13.15
N ASN A 463 27.61 8.97 13.63
CA ASN A 463 28.12 8.68 14.97
C ASN A 463 28.05 9.95 15.85
N ASN A 464 27.35 9.86 16.99
CA ASN A 464 27.19 10.94 17.96
C ASN A 464 28.55 11.42 18.55
N ASP A 465 29.58 10.57 18.62
CA ASP A 465 30.93 10.95 19.08
C ASP A 465 31.62 11.96 18.15
N LYS A 466 31.06 12.19 16.96
CA LYS A 466 31.57 13.15 15.97
C LYS A 466 30.80 14.46 15.96
N LEU A 467 29.78 14.62 16.81
CA LEU A 467 29.03 15.87 16.97
C LEU A 467 29.95 16.95 17.57
N ASP A 468 29.88 18.18 17.07
CA ASP A 468 30.66 19.31 17.57
C ASP A 468 29.71 20.44 17.97
N GLU A 469 29.70 20.81 19.25
CA GLU A 469 28.78 21.79 19.85
C GLU A 469 28.81 23.16 19.16
N ARG A 470 29.94 23.53 18.52
CA ARG A 470 30.07 24.79 17.78
C ARG A 470 29.08 24.92 16.61
N LEU A 471 28.51 23.80 16.14
CA LEU A 471 27.53 23.76 15.06
C LEU A 471 26.07 23.93 15.54
N SER A 472 25.78 23.76 16.83
CA SER A 472 24.40 23.77 17.34
C SER A 472 23.63 25.05 16.98
N LEU A 473 24.16 26.22 17.34
CA LEU A 473 23.52 27.51 17.07
C LEU A 473 23.42 27.80 15.55
N PRO A 474 24.49 27.65 14.74
CA PRO A 474 24.40 27.80 13.28
C PRO A 474 23.36 26.88 12.62
N ILE A 475 23.29 25.61 13.04
CA ILE A 475 22.33 24.65 12.50
C ILE A 475 20.91 25.04 12.90
N SER A 476 20.67 25.40 14.16
CA SER A 476 19.36 25.88 14.63
C SER A 476 18.90 27.14 13.88
N ALA A 477 19.79 28.11 13.65
CA ALA A 477 19.47 29.31 12.86
C ALA A 477 19.16 28.97 11.39
N ALA A 478 19.94 28.09 10.76
CA ALA A 478 19.69 27.64 9.40
C ALA A 478 18.37 26.87 9.26
N PHE A 479 18.05 25.99 10.22
CA PHE A 479 16.78 25.27 10.27
C PHE A 479 15.59 26.22 10.43
N ARG A 480 15.67 27.18 11.37
CA ARG A 480 14.61 28.17 11.60
C ARG A 480 14.39 29.08 10.39
N GLN A 481 15.44 29.42 9.65
CA GLN A 481 15.32 30.09 8.35
C GLN A 481 14.66 29.17 7.29
N GLY A 482 14.97 27.87 7.35
CA GLY A 482 14.41 26.79 6.53
C GLY A 482 12.90 26.61 6.67
N LEU A 483 12.32 26.97 7.81
CA LEU A 483 10.87 26.82 8.10
C LEU A 483 9.95 27.64 7.18
N ASN A 484 10.49 28.66 6.50
CA ASN A 484 9.71 29.42 5.52
C ASN A 484 9.54 28.67 4.20
N TYR A 485 10.44 27.73 3.88
CA TYR A 485 10.41 26.95 2.65
C TYR A 485 9.56 25.69 2.82
N ASP A 486 9.01 25.14 1.72
CA ASP A 486 8.31 23.85 1.73
C ASP A 486 9.24 22.69 2.14
N SER A 487 8.68 21.61 2.66
CA SER A 487 9.40 20.43 3.20
C SER A 487 10.41 19.82 2.24
N GLU A 488 10.18 19.92 0.93
CA GLU A 488 11.02 19.37 -0.13
C GLU A 488 12.12 20.32 -0.62
N ASN A 489 12.09 21.58 -0.18
CA ASN A 489 13.09 22.56 -0.56
C ASN A 489 14.47 22.16 -0.02
N LYS A 490 15.52 22.43 -0.80
CA LYS A 490 16.88 22.11 -0.38
C LYS A 490 17.32 22.77 0.94
N LYS A 491 16.71 23.89 1.30
CA LYS A 491 16.95 24.61 2.56
C LYS A 491 16.07 24.15 3.73
N ALA A 492 15.13 23.23 3.50
CA ALA A 492 14.17 22.73 4.48
C ALA A 492 14.46 21.31 5.00
N PHE A 493 15.53 20.66 4.51
CA PHE A 493 15.71 19.20 4.63
C PHE A 493 15.66 18.60 6.04
N ALA A 494 15.01 17.43 6.11
CA ALA A 494 14.85 16.57 7.27
C ALA A 494 16.17 16.04 7.88
N GLY A 495 17.22 15.87 7.07
CA GLY A 495 18.51 15.37 7.55
C GLY A 495 19.12 16.24 8.66
N ILE A 496 18.93 17.57 8.57
CA ILE A 496 19.37 18.53 9.59
C ILE A 496 18.53 18.41 10.88
N ILE A 497 17.25 18.01 10.79
CA ILE A 497 16.34 17.88 11.94
C ILE A 497 16.84 16.78 12.88
N LYS A 498 17.22 15.62 12.33
CA LYS A 498 17.80 14.52 13.11
C LYS A 498 19.12 14.94 13.77
N THR A 499 19.99 15.64 13.04
CA THR A 499 21.23 16.22 13.60
C THR A 499 20.95 17.17 14.75
N LEU A 500 19.94 18.03 14.58
CA LEU A 500 19.51 18.98 15.60
C LEU A 500 18.98 18.26 16.85
N GLY A 501 18.23 17.18 16.67
CA GLY A 501 17.77 16.30 17.75
C GLY A 501 18.92 15.69 18.56
N LYS A 502 20.01 15.30 17.90
CA LYS A 502 21.22 14.76 18.57
C LYS A 502 21.93 15.75 19.48
N PHE A 503 21.83 17.06 19.22
CA PHE A 503 22.40 18.06 20.14
C PHE A 503 21.64 18.12 21.46
N ASP A 504 20.33 17.83 21.42
CA ASP A 504 19.42 17.83 22.56
C ASP A 504 19.62 19.01 23.54
N ASP A 505 19.79 20.21 22.98
CA ASP A 505 20.11 21.43 23.74
C ASP A 505 19.03 22.52 23.60
N LEU A 506 19.28 23.70 24.20
CA LEU A 506 18.33 24.81 24.15
C LEU A 506 18.09 25.33 22.72
N ASN A 507 19.08 25.25 21.83
CA ASN A 507 18.95 25.70 20.45
C ASN A 507 18.07 24.75 19.65
N ALA A 508 18.19 23.43 19.90
CA ALA A 508 17.32 22.41 19.34
C ALA A 508 15.87 22.59 19.81
N MET A 509 15.64 22.75 21.12
CA MET A 509 14.29 22.97 21.67
C MET A 509 13.62 24.22 21.12
N ASN A 510 14.35 25.34 21.01
CA ASN A 510 13.82 26.57 20.41
C ASN A 510 13.44 26.38 18.93
N ALA A 511 14.26 25.66 18.18
CA ALA A 511 14.00 25.35 16.78
C ALA A 511 12.79 24.42 16.60
N PHE A 512 12.65 23.38 17.43
CA PHE A 512 11.49 22.48 17.39
C PHE A 512 10.19 23.21 17.76
N ARG A 513 10.22 24.08 18.78
CA ARG A 513 9.09 24.95 19.11
C ARG A 513 8.71 25.86 17.94
N ASP A 514 9.70 26.50 17.30
CA ASP A 514 9.49 27.32 16.11
C ASP A 514 8.88 26.51 14.95
N ALA A 515 9.32 25.27 14.72
CA ALA A 515 8.78 24.39 13.71
C ALA A 515 7.31 24.06 13.98
N ILE A 516 7.00 23.67 15.22
CA ILE A 516 5.62 23.43 15.66
C ILE A 516 4.76 24.68 15.50
N GLN A 517 5.28 25.88 15.68
CA GLN A 517 4.47 27.10 15.51
C GLN A 517 4.31 27.52 14.05
N LYS A 518 5.35 27.38 13.22
CA LYS A 518 5.40 27.95 11.86
C LYS A 518 4.95 27.01 10.75
N LEU A 519 5.17 25.70 10.88
CA LEU A 519 4.89 24.73 9.82
C LEU A 519 3.40 24.41 9.70
N LYS A 520 2.94 24.00 8.52
CA LYS A 520 1.59 23.42 8.37
C LYS A 520 1.57 22.01 8.98
N GLN A 521 0.38 21.52 9.36
CA GLN A 521 0.26 20.27 10.10
C GLN A 521 0.54 19.01 9.26
N ASP A 522 0.37 19.13 7.95
CA ASP A 522 0.69 18.15 6.92
C ASP A 522 2.14 18.28 6.41
N ASP A 523 2.96 19.10 7.06
CA ASP A 523 4.38 19.22 6.72
C ASP A 523 5.18 18.05 7.31
N LYS A 524 5.80 17.24 6.44
CA LYS A 524 6.55 16.04 6.83
C LYS A 524 7.67 16.30 7.82
N ARG A 525 8.24 17.51 7.87
CA ARG A 525 9.26 17.86 8.87
C ARG A 525 8.75 17.72 10.30
N LEU A 526 7.44 17.89 10.52
CA LEU A 526 6.85 17.71 11.84
C LEU A 526 6.98 16.28 12.34
N GLU A 527 6.89 15.27 11.47
CA GLU A 527 7.10 13.86 11.83
C GLU A 527 8.45 13.65 12.54
N GLU A 528 9.51 14.16 11.92
CA GLU A 528 10.88 14.04 12.41
C GLU A 528 11.12 14.90 13.65
N VAL A 529 10.49 16.08 13.73
CA VAL A 529 10.52 16.92 14.95
C VAL A 529 9.86 16.21 16.12
N ILE A 530 8.70 15.57 15.91
CA ILE A 530 8.02 14.80 16.97
C ILE A 530 8.89 13.61 17.38
N ALA A 531 9.47 12.86 16.44
CA ALA A 531 10.38 11.76 16.75
C ALA A 531 11.58 12.21 17.62
N CYS A 532 12.21 13.34 17.28
CA CYS A 532 13.31 13.91 18.07
C CYS A 532 12.86 14.32 19.48
N LEU A 533 11.68 14.93 19.63
CA LEU A 533 11.13 15.33 20.93
C LEU A 533 10.82 14.12 21.83
N LEU A 534 10.39 13.00 21.26
CA LEU A 534 10.12 11.76 22.01
C LEU A 534 11.40 11.08 22.53
N GLN A 535 12.54 11.32 21.88
CA GLN A 535 13.85 10.79 22.28
C GLN A 535 14.65 11.75 23.17
N SER A 536 14.14 12.96 23.41
CA SER A 536 14.83 14.02 24.17
C SER A 536 14.77 13.78 25.68
N ASP A 537 15.90 13.98 26.37
CA ASP A 537 15.98 13.91 27.84
C ASP A 537 15.68 15.28 28.50
N ARG A 538 15.30 16.29 27.72
CA ARG A 538 15.08 17.66 28.20
C ARG A 538 13.70 17.85 28.81
N ASP A 539 13.64 18.49 29.97
CA ASP A 539 12.37 18.84 30.64
C ASP A 539 11.40 19.64 29.74
N ASP A 540 11.95 20.49 28.86
CA ASP A 540 11.16 21.33 27.94
C ASP A 540 10.49 20.53 26.81
N ALA A 541 10.97 19.33 26.47
CA ALA A 541 10.48 18.54 25.34
C ALA A 541 9.00 18.17 25.52
N LEU A 542 8.59 17.80 26.74
CA LEU A 542 7.20 17.50 27.06
C LEU A 542 6.29 18.74 26.89
N SER A 543 6.78 19.93 27.23
CA SER A 543 6.04 21.17 26.99
C SER A 543 5.83 21.42 25.50
N ILE A 544 6.85 21.17 24.68
CA ILE A 544 6.79 21.35 23.23
C ILE A 544 5.86 20.30 22.59
N LEU A 545 5.90 19.05 23.04
CA LEU A 545 4.93 18.00 22.65
C LEU A 545 3.49 18.39 23.03
N THR A 546 3.31 19.09 24.14
CA THR A 546 2.00 19.62 24.55
C THR A 546 1.51 20.70 23.58
N GLU A 547 2.38 21.62 23.16
CA GLU A 547 2.06 22.62 22.12
C GLU A 547 1.67 21.94 20.80
N ALA A 548 2.41 20.91 20.38
CA ALA A 548 2.10 20.11 19.19
C ALA A 548 0.74 19.38 19.28
N ALA A 549 0.44 18.78 20.43
CA ALA A 549 -0.82 18.09 20.67
C ALA A 549 -2.02 19.05 20.64
N TRP A 550 -1.88 20.27 21.15
CA TRP A 550 -2.93 21.29 21.05
C TRP A 550 -3.10 21.81 19.64
N LYS A 551 -2.00 22.03 18.93
CA LYS A 551 -2.02 22.48 17.54
C LYS A 551 -2.84 21.53 16.66
N PHE A 552 -2.75 20.21 16.86
CA PHE A 552 -3.58 19.22 16.15
C PHE A 552 -5.09 19.58 16.10
N PHE A 553 -5.64 20.18 17.17
CA PHE A 553 -7.05 20.57 17.21
C PHE A 553 -7.38 21.84 16.41
N GLU A 554 -6.42 22.76 16.22
CA GLU A 554 -6.64 24.02 15.50
C GLU A 554 -7.11 23.76 14.07
N THR A 555 -6.47 22.81 13.37
CA THR A 555 -6.85 22.44 11.99
C THR A 555 -8.10 21.57 11.94
N LEU A 556 -8.37 20.78 12.97
CA LEU A 556 -9.60 19.98 13.06
C LEU A 556 -10.83 20.89 13.18
N ASP A 557 -10.74 21.96 13.95
CA ASP A 557 -11.77 23.00 14.03
C ASP A 557 -11.94 23.73 12.69
N GLU A 558 -10.85 24.13 12.02
CA GLU A 558 -10.89 24.74 10.68
C GLU A 558 -11.47 23.81 9.60
N ALA A 559 -11.14 22.52 9.65
CA ALA A 559 -11.60 21.53 8.68
C ALA A 559 -13.07 21.13 8.91
N LEU A 560 -13.55 21.10 10.16
CA LEU A 560 -14.96 20.90 10.45
C LEU A 560 -15.80 22.11 10.03
N GLU A 561 -15.26 23.33 10.11
CA GLU A 561 -15.87 24.51 9.50
C GLU A 561 -15.93 24.39 7.98
N LYS A 562 -14.88 23.89 7.32
CA LYS A 562 -14.88 23.58 5.89
C LYS A 562 -15.89 22.48 5.54
N LYS A 563 -15.99 21.39 6.30
CA LYS A 563 -16.94 20.28 6.10
C LYS A 563 -18.41 20.75 6.18
N LYS A 564 -18.75 21.62 7.12
CA LYS A 564 -20.08 22.28 7.16
C LYS A 564 -20.36 23.15 5.91
N LYS A 565 -19.31 23.64 5.25
CA LYS A 565 -19.38 24.36 3.98
C LYS A 565 -19.59 23.39 2.80
N VAL A 566 -18.91 22.23 2.81
CA VAL A 566 -19.10 21.13 1.86
C VAL A 566 -20.52 20.57 1.89
N GLU A 567 -21.11 20.40 3.07
CA GLU A 567 -22.51 19.95 3.21
C GLU A 567 -23.53 20.93 2.58
N LYS A 568 -23.15 22.20 2.37
CA LYS A 568 -23.95 23.19 1.65
C LYS A 568 -23.67 23.26 0.15
N GLU A 569 -22.44 22.94 -0.27
CA GLU A 569 -21.92 23.21 -1.62
C GLU A 569 -21.72 21.94 -2.47
N GLY A 570 -21.79 20.74 -1.87
CA GLY A 570 -21.57 19.44 -2.52
C GLY A 570 -20.09 18.97 -2.49
N PRO A 571 -19.82 17.65 -2.53
CA PRO A 571 -18.46 17.12 -2.57
C PRO A 571 -17.80 17.37 -3.94
N ASN A 572 -16.54 17.82 -3.93
CA ASN A 572 -15.67 17.96 -5.10
C ASN A 572 -14.22 17.57 -4.73
N LEU A 573 -13.37 17.31 -5.71
CA LEU A 573 -11.98 16.88 -5.52
C LEU A 573 -11.18 17.77 -4.53
N ASN A 574 -11.52 19.06 -4.43
CA ASN A 574 -10.83 20.01 -3.55
C ASN A 574 -11.30 19.97 -2.08
N ASN A 575 -12.35 19.21 -1.76
CA ASN A 575 -12.96 19.22 -0.42
C ASN A 575 -13.21 17.81 0.17
N ILE A 576 -12.79 16.76 -0.54
CA ILE A 576 -12.92 15.34 -0.13
C ILE A 576 -11.71 14.83 0.68
N PHE A 577 -10.57 15.51 0.64
CA PHE A 577 -9.37 15.03 1.34
C PHE A 577 -9.50 15.10 2.88
N THR A 578 -9.26 13.95 3.53
CA THR A 578 -9.02 13.80 4.97
C THR A 578 -7.88 14.71 5.39
N VAL A 579 -8.06 15.48 6.46
CA VAL A 579 -6.99 16.27 7.09
C VAL A 579 -5.91 15.31 7.56
N PHE A 580 -4.84 15.19 6.80
CA PHE A 580 -3.66 14.45 7.22
C PHE A 580 -2.82 15.35 8.14
N SER A 581 -2.36 14.82 9.27
CA SER A 581 -1.60 15.59 10.27
C SER A 581 -0.49 14.74 10.88
N TYR A 582 0.75 15.19 10.75
CA TYR A 582 1.92 14.56 11.39
C TYR A 582 1.98 14.82 12.90
N LEU A 583 1.02 15.57 13.46
CA LEU A 583 0.93 15.87 14.90
C LEU A 583 0.17 14.81 15.70
N GLN A 584 -0.42 13.79 15.06
CA GLN A 584 -1.21 12.76 15.74
C GLN A 584 -0.40 11.96 16.76
N GLN A 585 0.87 11.66 16.46
CA GLN A 585 1.76 10.97 17.39
C GLN A 585 2.00 11.80 18.66
N ALA A 586 2.17 13.11 18.54
CA ALA A 586 2.32 14.00 19.69
C ALA A 586 1.09 13.97 20.60
N LEU A 587 -0.12 13.95 20.03
CA LEU A 587 -1.36 13.79 20.81
C LEU A 587 -1.40 12.44 21.55
N ASN A 588 -1.09 11.35 20.85
CA ASN A 588 -1.09 10.00 21.44
C ASN A 588 -0.13 9.91 22.63
N GLU A 589 1.12 10.33 22.44
CA GLU A 589 2.17 10.29 23.46
C GLU A 589 1.86 11.22 24.63
N ARG A 590 1.31 12.41 24.34
CA ARG A 590 0.92 13.34 25.40
C ARG A 590 -0.23 12.82 26.26
N LEU A 591 -1.18 12.08 25.68
CA LEU A 591 -2.26 11.44 26.43
C LEU A 591 -1.76 10.33 27.36
N LEU A 592 -0.73 9.57 26.96
CA LEU A 592 -0.19 8.46 27.75
C LEU A 592 0.39 8.89 29.12
N VAL A 593 0.87 10.13 29.25
CA VAL A 593 1.33 10.71 30.53
C VAL A 593 0.22 10.65 31.59
N GLY A 594 -1.03 10.96 31.19
CA GLY A 594 -2.20 10.89 32.05
C GLY A 594 -2.12 11.78 33.30
N ASP A 595 -1.64 13.01 33.14
CA ASP A 595 -1.70 14.11 34.12
C ASP A 595 -2.89 15.04 33.83
N GLU A 596 -3.00 16.18 34.53
CA GLU A 596 -4.12 17.12 34.37
C GLU A 596 -4.26 17.66 32.95
N GLU A 597 -3.14 17.92 32.27
CA GLU A 597 -3.14 18.44 30.90
C GLU A 597 -3.54 17.36 29.89
N ALA A 598 -3.11 16.11 30.08
CA ALA A 598 -3.67 14.97 29.34
C ALA A 598 -5.20 14.87 29.55
N GLY A 599 -5.69 15.20 30.75
CA GLY A 599 -7.11 15.31 31.05
C GLY A 599 -7.84 16.34 30.19
N LYS A 600 -7.24 17.52 29.98
CA LYS A 600 -7.80 18.57 29.10
C LYS A 600 -7.81 18.14 27.64
N LEU A 601 -6.72 17.54 27.15
CA LEU A 601 -6.63 17.00 25.79
C LEU A 601 -7.67 15.89 25.56
N ALA A 602 -7.80 14.95 26.51
CA ALA A 602 -8.83 13.92 26.48
C ALA A 602 -10.24 14.51 26.42
N GLY A 603 -10.51 15.52 27.26
CA GLY A 603 -11.76 16.28 27.23
C GLY A 603 -12.04 16.88 25.84
N LYS A 604 -11.02 17.49 25.21
CA LYS A 604 -11.13 18.06 23.86
C LYS A 604 -11.40 16.98 22.79
N VAL A 605 -10.69 15.85 22.79
CA VAL A 605 -10.98 14.70 21.90
C VAL A 605 -12.46 14.29 22.01
N LEU A 606 -12.96 14.14 23.23
CA LEU A 606 -14.32 13.68 23.51
C LEU A 606 -15.41 14.70 23.15
N THR A 607 -15.06 15.95 22.82
CA THR A 607 -16.02 16.91 22.25
C THR A 607 -16.41 16.60 20.80
N TYR A 608 -15.56 15.89 20.04
CA TYR A 608 -15.76 15.62 18.60
C TYR A 608 -16.58 14.34 18.33
N ARG A 609 -17.72 14.21 18.99
CA ARG A 609 -18.51 12.97 19.06
C ARG A 609 -18.89 12.34 17.72
N ASN A 610 -19.01 13.15 16.65
CA ASN A 610 -19.43 12.69 15.32
C ASN A 610 -18.27 12.44 14.34
N ASN A 611 -17.01 12.63 14.74
CA ASN A 611 -15.87 12.53 13.81
C ASN A 611 -14.70 11.73 14.40
N LEU A 612 -15.01 10.69 15.17
CA LEU A 612 -14.05 9.95 15.98
C LEU A 612 -13.02 9.15 15.19
N GLY A 613 -13.38 8.73 13.98
CA GLY A 613 -12.45 8.01 13.09
C GLY A 613 -11.17 8.80 12.79
N MET A 614 -11.20 10.13 12.94
CA MET A 614 -10.04 11.00 12.69
C MET A 614 -8.97 10.95 13.80
N PHE A 615 -9.28 10.41 14.98
CA PHE A 615 -8.36 10.41 16.13
C PHE A 615 -7.56 9.11 16.28
N GLY A 616 -7.87 8.07 15.50
CA GLY A 616 -7.20 6.77 15.61
C GLY A 616 -7.23 6.23 17.05
N ILE A 617 -6.07 5.89 17.60
CA ILE A 617 -5.91 5.36 18.97
C ILE A 617 -6.09 6.41 20.09
N ALA A 618 -6.04 7.71 19.78
CA ALA A 618 -6.11 8.78 20.77
C ALA A 618 -7.44 8.77 21.55
N LEU A 619 -8.51 8.26 20.92
CA LEU A 619 -9.80 8.07 21.57
C LEU A 619 -9.71 7.07 22.73
N GLY A 620 -9.08 5.91 22.52
CA GLY A 620 -8.86 4.90 23.54
C GLY A 620 -8.02 5.43 24.69
N TYR A 621 -6.95 6.18 24.38
CA TYR A 621 -6.15 6.84 25.43
C TYR A 621 -6.95 7.90 26.18
N SER A 622 -7.87 8.61 25.53
CA SER A 622 -8.77 9.55 26.20
C SER A 622 -9.72 8.85 27.19
N PHE A 623 -10.19 7.64 26.88
CA PHE A 623 -10.95 6.80 27.81
C PHE A 623 -10.09 6.34 28.99
N ALA A 624 -8.85 5.91 28.73
CA ALA A 624 -7.90 5.50 29.76
C ALA A 624 -7.56 6.64 30.74
N VAL A 625 -7.34 7.86 30.21
CA VAL A 625 -7.11 9.07 31.02
C VAL A 625 -8.35 9.43 31.83
N SER A 626 -9.54 9.36 31.24
CA SER A 626 -10.81 9.60 31.95
C SER A 626 -10.95 8.64 33.14
N ALA A 627 -10.60 7.36 32.97
CA ALA A 627 -10.60 6.38 34.04
C ALA A 627 -9.56 6.68 35.12
N LYS A 628 -8.33 7.05 34.73
CA LYS A 628 -7.24 7.38 35.65
C LYS A 628 -7.56 8.61 36.51
N LEU A 629 -8.18 9.64 35.92
CA LEU A 629 -8.51 10.90 36.59
C LEU A 629 -9.92 10.93 37.20
N GLY A 630 -10.76 9.93 36.93
CA GLY A 630 -12.09 9.78 37.52
C GLY A 630 -13.20 10.65 36.89
N PHE A 631 -13.11 10.97 35.60
CA PHE A 631 -14.08 11.82 34.88
C PHE A 631 -15.38 11.08 34.55
N LYS A 632 -16.31 11.04 35.50
CA LYS A 632 -17.60 10.34 35.37
C LYS A 632 -18.54 10.95 34.33
N GLU A 633 -18.39 12.22 34.00
CA GLU A 633 -19.12 12.92 32.95
C GLU A 633 -18.94 12.28 31.55
N ASN A 634 -17.88 11.51 31.35
CA ASN A 634 -17.59 10.81 30.09
C ASN A 634 -18.19 9.39 30.04
N LEU A 635 -18.76 8.90 31.14
CA LEU A 635 -19.20 7.50 31.27
C LEU A 635 -20.29 7.11 30.26
N ASP A 636 -21.34 7.92 30.12
CA ASP A 636 -22.43 7.65 29.18
C ASP A 636 -21.91 7.53 27.73
N TYR A 637 -20.90 8.33 27.42
CA TYR A 637 -20.30 8.35 26.10
C TYR A 637 -19.42 7.11 25.84
N ILE A 638 -18.59 6.72 26.81
CA ILE A 638 -17.81 5.48 26.76
C ILE A 638 -18.75 4.29 26.53
N ARG A 639 -19.86 4.21 27.27
CA ARG A 639 -20.87 3.16 27.12
C ARG A 639 -21.48 3.14 25.73
N THR A 640 -21.91 4.30 25.23
CA THR A 640 -22.49 4.43 23.88
C THR A 640 -21.52 3.95 22.80
N TYR A 641 -20.23 4.27 22.93
CA TYR A 641 -19.20 3.83 21.99
C TYR A 641 -19.00 2.31 22.03
N LEU A 642 -18.95 1.71 23.23
CA LEU A 642 -18.86 0.25 23.40
C LEU A 642 -20.08 -0.47 22.83
N GLU A 643 -21.28 0.07 23.02
CA GLU A 643 -22.53 -0.48 22.46
C GLU A 643 -22.54 -0.42 20.92
N ALA A 644 -21.99 0.64 20.33
CA ALA A 644 -21.85 0.77 18.88
C ALA A 644 -20.87 -0.26 18.29
N GLY A 645 -19.85 -0.70 19.04
CA GLY A 645 -18.88 -1.71 18.61
C GLY A 645 -19.52 -3.03 18.18
N VAL A 646 -20.57 -3.48 18.89
CA VAL A 646 -21.32 -4.71 18.54
C VAL A 646 -22.05 -4.59 17.20
N GLY A 647 -22.31 -3.37 16.74
CA GLY A 647 -22.96 -3.10 15.46
C GLY A 647 -22.04 -3.18 14.24
N ILE A 648 -20.73 -3.36 14.44
CA ILE A 648 -19.75 -3.43 13.34
C ILE A 648 -19.98 -4.72 12.53
N LYS A 649 -20.11 -4.57 11.21
CA LYS A 649 -20.29 -5.68 10.26
C LYS A 649 -19.06 -5.82 9.37
N GLY A 650 -18.68 -7.06 9.07
CA GLY A 650 -17.61 -7.38 8.12
C GLY A 650 -18.12 -7.52 6.70
N SER A 651 -17.22 -7.36 5.72
CA SER A 651 -17.45 -7.69 4.31
C SER A 651 -17.30 -9.19 4.02
N GLY A 652 -16.76 -9.97 4.97
CA GLY A 652 -16.54 -11.41 4.82
C GLY A 652 -16.02 -12.10 6.08
N ARG A 653 -15.58 -13.36 5.91
CA ARG A 653 -15.02 -14.20 7.00
C ARG A 653 -13.72 -13.64 7.56
N ASP A 654 -12.86 -13.12 6.68
CA ASP A 654 -11.55 -12.58 7.04
C ASP A 654 -11.61 -11.10 7.43
N SER A 655 -12.81 -10.59 7.71
CA SER A 655 -12.94 -9.26 8.31
C SER A 655 -12.49 -9.31 9.77
N TYR A 656 -11.70 -8.31 10.15
CA TYR A 656 -11.20 -8.08 11.50
C TYR A 656 -11.34 -6.58 11.84
N LEU A 657 -11.28 -6.25 13.13
CA LEU A 657 -11.25 -4.87 13.59
C LEU A 657 -9.88 -4.25 13.29
N GLN A 658 -9.90 -3.00 12.83
CA GLN A 658 -8.66 -2.23 12.67
C GLN A 658 -8.02 -1.97 14.03
N PHE A 659 -6.69 -1.82 14.08
CA PHE A 659 -5.95 -1.70 15.35
C PHE A 659 -6.49 -0.60 16.27
N HIS A 660 -6.81 0.57 15.71
CA HIS A 660 -7.36 1.65 16.51
C HIS A 660 -8.71 1.29 17.15
N GLN A 661 -9.56 0.50 16.48
CA GLN A 661 -10.84 0.04 17.03
C GLN A 661 -10.61 -0.90 18.21
N LEU A 662 -9.63 -1.83 18.08
CA LEU A 662 -9.23 -2.74 19.15
C LEU A 662 -8.76 -1.98 20.40
N VAL A 663 -7.86 -1.01 20.22
CA VAL A 663 -7.36 -0.15 21.31
C VAL A 663 -8.51 0.64 21.96
N ASN A 664 -9.35 1.30 21.15
CA ASN A 664 -10.41 2.16 21.64
C ASN A 664 -11.48 1.39 22.43
N LEU A 665 -11.93 0.24 21.93
CA LEU A 665 -12.92 -0.60 22.61
C LEU A 665 -12.33 -1.26 23.86
N SER A 666 -11.06 -1.66 23.83
CA SER A 666 -10.39 -2.27 24.99
C SER A 666 -10.20 -1.26 26.14
N GLU A 667 -9.63 -0.09 25.85
CA GLU A 667 -9.47 0.96 26.87
C GLU A 667 -10.82 1.51 27.33
N GLY A 668 -11.82 1.60 26.45
CA GLY A 668 -13.19 1.94 26.82
C GLY A 668 -13.80 0.92 27.79
N SER A 669 -13.60 -0.37 27.56
CA SER A 669 -14.11 -1.45 28.43
C SER A 669 -13.46 -1.40 29.82
N ILE A 670 -12.14 -1.20 29.88
CA ILE A 670 -11.43 -1.00 31.15
C ILE A 670 -11.87 0.30 31.82
N ALA A 671 -12.09 1.38 31.07
CA ALA A 671 -12.51 2.66 31.62
C ALA A 671 -13.91 2.60 32.24
N TRP A 672 -14.87 1.92 31.61
CA TRP A 672 -16.19 1.68 32.19
C TRP A 672 -16.06 0.87 33.49
N ALA A 673 -15.28 -0.20 33.47
CA ALA A 673 -15.02 -1.03 34.64
C ALA A 673 -14.41 -0.25 35.82
N VAL A 674 -13.58 0.77 35.57
CA VAL A 674 -13.00 1.64 36.62
C VAL A 674 -14.00 2.68 37.11
N LEU A 675 -14.72 3.36 36.21
CA LEU A 675 -15.57 4.50 36.53
C LEU A 675 -16.91 4.10 37.17
N ASP A 676 -17.48 2.96 36.75
CA ASP A 676 -18.73 2.41 37.25
C ASP A 676 -18.73 0.86 37.22
N PRO A 677 -18.05 0.21 38.19
CA PRO A 677 -17.87 -1.24 38.22
C PRO A 677 -19.17 -2.04 38.20
N GLU A 678 -20.20 -1.55 38.90
CA GLU A 678 -21.47 -2.26 39.10
C GLU A 678 -22.23 -2.42 37.78
N THR A 679 -22.37 -1.35 37.00
CA THR A 679 -23.08 -1.41 35.72
C THR A 679 -22.22 -2.05 34.62
N ALA A 680 -20.90 -1.84 34.68
CA ALA A 680 -19.94 -2.42 33.74
C ALA A 680 -19.98 -3.96 33.75
N LYS A 681 -20.12 -4.57 34.94
CA LYS A 681 -20.15 -6.03 35.07
C LYS A 681 -21.25 -6.69 34.25
N SER A 682 -22.49 -6.24 34.38
CA SER A 682 -23.61 -6.77 33.60
C SER A 682 -23.57 -6.30 32.15
N GLY A 683 -23.18 -5.04 31.91
CA GLY A 683 -23.17 -4.44 30.58
C GLY A 683 -22.11 -5.06 29.65
N LEU A 684 -20.87 -5.20 30.11
CA LEU A 684 -19.80 -5.83 29.32
C LEU A 684 -20.09 -7.31 29.04
N LYS A 685 -20.75 -8.01 29.97
CA LYS A 685 -21.19 -9.38 29.74
C LYS A 685 -22.23 -9.47 28.62
N ASP A 686 -23.25 -8.60 28.62
CA ASP A 686 -24.22 -8.50 27.52
C ASP A 686 -23.53 -8.21 26.17
N LEU A 687 -22.59 -7.25 26.16
CA LEU A 687 -21.84 -6.92 24.94
C LEU A 687 -20.99 -8.09 24.45
N LEU A 688 -20.34 -8.84 25.34
CA LEU A 688 -19.57 -10.04 25.00
C LEU A 688 -20.45 -11.15 24.41
N GLU A 689 -21.62 -11.41 24.98
CA GLU A 689 -22.59 -12.40 24.46
C GLU A 689 -23.18 -11.99 23.10
N ARG A 690 -23.32 -10.68 22.85
CA ARG A 690 -23.77 -10.17 21.55
C ARG A 690 -22.63 -10.17 20.52
N ALA A 691 -21.40 -9.92 20.93
CA ALA A 691 -20.21 -10.00 20.08
C ALA A 691 -20.02 -11.42 19.51
N GLU A 692 -20.23 -12.45 20.32
CA GLU A 692 -20.16 -13.86 19.89
C GLU A 692 -21.12 -14.18 18.73
N LYS A 693 -22.24 -13.46 18.64
CA LYS A 693 -23.28 -13.66 17.61
C LYS A 693 -23.01 -12.87 16.33
N ASN A 694 -21.86 -12.21 16.20
CA ASN A 694 -21.50 -11.49 14.99
C ASN A 694 -21.36 -12.47 13.81
N THR A 695 -21.81 -12.07 12.63
CA THR A 695 -21.76 -12.90 11.42
C THR A 695 -20.35 -13.09 10.87
N SER A 696 -19.41 -12.21 11.22
CA SER A 696 -18.00 -12.34 10.87
C SER A 696 -17.22 -12.89 12.07
N PRO A 697 -16.65 -14.11 11.97
CA PRO A 697 -15.93 -14.74 13.07
C PRO A 697 -14.72 -13.94 13.56
N GLY A 698 -13.98 -13.26 12.67
CA GLY A 698 -12.84 -12.40 13.05
C GLY A 698 -13.26 -11.20 13.88
N ILE A 699 -14.28 -10.47 13.43
CA ILE A 699 -14.86 -9.36 14.22
C ILE A 699 -15.44 -9.88 15.54
N ALA A 700 -16.07 -11.06 15.56
CA ALA A 700 -16.65 -11.63 16.78
C ALA A 700 -15.59 -11.79 17.88
N ILE A 701 -14.48 -12.46 17.58
CA ILE A 701 -13.41 -12.73 18.55
C ILE A 701 -12.62 -11.45 18.91
N ASP A 702 -12.48 -10.50 17.98
CA ASP A 702 -11.89 -9.18 18.24
C ASP A 702 -12.72 -8.38 19.25
N LEU A 703 -14.04 -8.33 19.06
CA LEU A 703 -14.97 -7.68 19.99
C LEU A 703 -14.97 -8.39 21.35
N GLN A 704 -14.97 -9.73 21.36
CA GLN A 704 -14.85 -10.50 22.60
C GLN A 704 -13.57 -10.15 23.36
N ALA A 705 -12.42 -10.02 22.68
CA ALA A 705 -11.16 -9.59 23.30
C ALA A 705 -11.26 -8.20 23.94
N CYS A 706 -11.89 -7.26 23.24
CA CYS A 706 -12.09 -5.90 23.74
C CYS A 706 -12.93 -5.88 25.02
N TYR A 707 -14.11 -6.52 25.02
CA TYR A 707 -15.00 -6.54 26.19
C TYR A 707 -14.45 -7.40 27.34
N LEU A 708 -13.76 -8.49 27.01
CA LEU A 708 -13.05 -9.32 27.99
C LEU A 708 -12.04 -8.51 28.80
N SER A 709 -11.41 -7.49 28.20
CA SER A 709 -10.44 -6.63 28.89
C SER A 709 -11.03 -5.97 30.14
N GLY A 710 -12.27 -5.45 30.05
CA GLY A 710 -12.96 -4.90 31.21
C GLY A 710 -13.43 -5.97 32.20
N LEU A 711 -13.86 -7.14 31.71
CA LEU A 711 -14.30 -8.25 32.56
C LEU A 711 -13.15 -8.89 33.34
N LEU A 712 -11.97 -9.07 32.73
CA LEU A 712 -10.75 -9.51 33.40
C LEU A 712 -10.30 -8.51 34.47
N PHE A 713 -10.51 -7.22 34.25
CA PHE A 713 -10.23 -6.20 35.26
C PHE A 713 -11.19 -6.28 36.45
N LEU A 714 -12.49 -6.52 36.22
CA LEU A 714 -13.52 -6.62 37.26
C LEU A 714 -13.49 -7.94 38.03
N GLU A 715 -13.30 -9.05 37.33
CA GLU A 715 -13.40 -10.41 37.85
C GLU A 715 -12.15 -11.25 37.48
N PRO A 716 -10.96 -10.89 38.00
CA PRO A 716 -9.68 -11.46 37.56
C PRO A 716 -9.50 -12.95 37.84
N ASP A 717 -10.31 -13.54 38.71
CA ASP A 717 -10.24 -14.96 39.09
C ASP A 717 -11.39 -15.81 38.50
N ARG A 718 -12.27 -15.22 37.67
CA ARG A 718 -13.40 -15.96 37.12
C ARG A 718 -12.93 -16.89 36.00
N GLU A 719 -13.15 -18.19 36.21
CA GLU A 719 -12.66 -19.25 35.32
C GLU A 719 -13.04 -19.05 33.85
N GLU A 720 -14.30 -18.65 33.58
CA GLU A 720 -14.79 -18.36 32.23
C GLU A 720 -13.94 -17.29 31.50
N TRP A 721 -13.60 -16.20 32.19
CA TRP A 721 -12.79 -15.11 31.64
C TRP A 721 -11.33 -15.52 31.47
N ILE A 722 -10.79 -16.29 32.41
CA ILE A 722 -9.43 -16.82 32.33
C ILE A 722 -9.28 -17.79 31.16
N GLN A 723 -10.25 -18.69 30.92
CA GLN A 723 -10.22 -19.60 29.79
C GLN A 723 -10.27 -18.86 28.45
N LEU A 724 -11.13 -17.85 28.32
CA LEU A 724 -11.15 -17.01 27.11
C LEU A 724 -9.85 -16.20 26.98
N GLY A 725 -9.28 -15.73 28.09
CA GLY A 725 -7.98 -15.08 28.14
C GLY A 725 -6.85 -15.99 27.66
N HIS A 726 -6.85 -17.27 28.03
CA HIS A 726 -5.88 -18.25 27.52
C HIS A 726 -6.01 -18.46 26.01
N ARG A 727 -7.25 -18.51 25.49
CA ARG A 727 -7.51 -18.62 24.04
C ARG A 727 -7.00 -17.42 23.26
N ILE A 728 -7.30 -16.21 23.74
CA ILE A 728 -6.93 -14.98 23.03
C ILE A 728 -5.42 -14.73 23.13
N LEU A 729 -4.86 -14.77 24.34
CA LEU A 729 -3.43 -14.50 24.55
C LEU A 729 -2.53 -15.65 24.11
N GLY A 730 -3.07 -16.87 24.03
CA GLY A 730 -2.35 -18.03 23.51
C GLY A 730 -2.27 -18.07 21.99
N ASN A 731 -2.98 -17.18 21.28
CA ASN A 731 -2.85 -17.06 19.83
C ASN A 731 -1.48 -16.45 19.49
N LYS A 732 -0.68 -17.22 18.74
CA LYS A 732 0.70 -16.86 18.35
C LYS A 732 0.81 -16.46 16.88
N GLY A 733 -0.27 -15.93 16.30
CA GLY A 733 -0.35 -15.51 14.89
C GLY A 733 -0.25 -14.00 14.70
N GLU A 734 0.38 -13.29 15.63
CA GLU A 734 0.57 -11.83 15.59
C GLU A 734 -0.75 -11.02 15.55
N GLU A 735 -1.83 -11.58 16.10
CA GLU A 735 -3.14 -10.94 16.15
C GLU A 735 -3.18 -9.78 17.16
N TYR A 736 -3.55 -8.56 16.73
CA TYR A 736 -3.48 -7.38 17.61
C TYR A 736 -4.55 -7.32 18.69
N ARG A 737 -5.56 -8.20 18.64
CA ARG A 737 -6.64 -8.27 19.64
C ARG A 737 -6.15 -8.59 21.04
N VAL A 738 -4.92 -9.10 21.17
CA VAL A 738 -4.27 -9.37 22.45
C VAL A 738 -4.00 -8.09 23.27
N TYR A 739 -3.97 -6.92 22.63
CA TYR A 739 -3.68 -5.63 23.27
C TYR A 739 -4.48 -5.42 24.57
N GLY A 740 -5.80 -5.47 24.49
CA GLY A 740 -6.70 -5.20 25.61
C GLY A 740 -6.54 -6.19 26.76
N PRO A 741 -6.60 -7.51 26.50
CA PRO A 741 -6.37 -8.52 27.53
C PRO A 741 -4.99 -8.42 28.20
N ILE A 742 -3.91 -8.10 27.45
CA ILE A 742 -2.58 -7.84 28.03
C ILE A 742 -2.63 -6.67 29.01
N ARG A 743 -3.26 -5.56 28.62
CA ARG A 743 -3.43 -4.37 29.46
C ARG A 743 -4.20 -4.69 30.75
N ALA A 744 -5.27 -5.49 30.65
CA ALA A 744 -6.06 -5.94 31.79
C ALA A 744 -5.23 -6.84 32.73
N VAL A 745 -4.45 -7.78 32.18
CA VAL A 745 -3.56 -8.67 32.95
C VAL A 745 -2.57 -7.88 33.80
N GLY A 746 -1.94 -6.85 33.24
CA GLY A 746 -1.02 -5.98 33.97
C GLY A 746 -1.73 -5.16 35.06
N LYS A 747 -2.82 -4.47 34.70
CA LYS A 747 -3.59 -3.61 35.61
C LYS A 747 -4.19 -4.38 36.80
N ALA A 748 -4.75 -5.57 36.55
CA ALA A 748 -5.38 -6.41 37.57
C ALA A 748 -4.45 -7.47 38.20
N LYS A 749 -3.19 -7.53 37.75
CA LYS A 749 -2.14 -8.47 38.24
C LYS A 749 -2.52 -9.96 38.14
N ILE A 750 -3.08 -10.36 37.00
CA ILE A 750 -3.60 -11.72 36.75
C ILE A 750 -2.47 -12.72 36.50
N GLN A 751 -2.13 -13.54 37.50
CA GLN A 751 -1.00 -14.48 37.41
C GLN A 751 -1.21 -15.63 36.43
N ALA A 752 -2.45 -16.11 36.27
CA ALA A 752 -2.75 -17.26 35.41
C ALA A 752 -2.37 -17.05 33.93
N LEU A 753 -2.42 -15.80 33.46
CA LEU A 753 -2.15 -15.42 32.07
C LEU A 753 -0.72 -14.91 31.83
N LYS A 754 0.10 -14.81 32.88
CA LYS A 754 1.49 -14.35 32.80
C LYS A 754 2.35 -15.10 31.76
N PRO A 755 2.27 -16.45 31.61
CA PRO A 755 3.14 -17.17 30.67
C PRO A 755 3.01 -16.70 29.21
N HIS A 756 1.83 -16.19 28.83
CA HIS A 756 1.56 -15.71 27.48
C HIS A 756 2.27 -14.40 27.15
N LEU A 757 2.51 -13.55 28.16
CA LEU A 757 3.16 -12.25 27.97
C LEU A 757 4.57 -12.39 27.37
N TYR A 758 5.32 -13.43 27.77
CA TYR A 758 6.68 -13.64 27.29
C TYR A 758 6.75 -13.77 25.78
N TYR A 759 5.77 -14.44 25.17
CA TYR A 759 5.70 -14.57 23.72
C TYR A 759 5.43 -13.23 23.05
N HIS A 760 4.45 -12.46 23.54
CA HIS A 760 4.09 -11.16 22.97
C HIS A 760 5.17 -10.06 23.14
N VAL A 761 6.17 -10.30 23.99
CA VAL A 761 7.37 -9.44 24.11
C VAL A 761 8.41 -9.73 23.01
N TYR A 762 8.44 -10.95 22.47
CA TYR A 762 9.47 -11.41 21.53
C TYR A 762 8.88 -12.03 20.27
N ALA A 763 7.64 -11.71 19.90
CA ALA A 763 7.16 -12.04 18.56
C ALA A 763 7.76 -11.04 17.57
N ASP A 764 8.12 -11.55 16.39
CA ASP A 764 8.82 -10.90 15.27
C ASP A 764 9.62 -9.60 15.57
N PRO A 765 10.96 -9.66 15.70
CA PRO A 765 11.79 -8.51 16.03
C PRO A 765 11.95 -7.47 14.90
N ASP A 766 11.62 -7.79 13.64
CA ASP A 766 11.80 -6.87 12.50
C ASP A 766 10.68 -7.00 11.45
N PRO A 767 9.48 -6.42 11.70
CA PRO A 767 8.37 -6.51 10.77
C PRO A 767 8.68 -5.69 9.50
N MET A 768 8.70 -6.34 8.33
CA MET A 768 9.07 -5.70 7.05
C MET A 768 8.22 -4.47 6.66
N VAL A 769 6.99 -4.31 7.18
CA VAL A 769 6.03 -3.27 6.73
C VAL A 769 5.11 -2.72 7.84
N ASP A 770 4.87 -3.43 8.95
CA ASP A 770 3.86 -3.04 9.96
C ASP A 770 4.44 -2.89 11.38
N TYR A 771 4.70 -1.64 11.78
CA TYR A 771 5.19 -1.30 13.12
C TYR A 771 4.12 -1.38 14.22
N THR A 772 2.86 -1.72 13.91
CA THR A 772 1.78 -1.80 14.91
C THR A 772 2.09 -2.81 16.02
N TRP A 773 2.92 -3.81 15.72
CA TRP A 773 3.36 -4.81 16.70
C TRP A 773 4.11 -4.20 17.90
N THR A 774 4.83 -3.09 17.71
CA THR A 774 5.54 -2.38 18.80
C THR A 774 4.62 -1.96 19.95
N TYR A 775 3.34 -1.65 19.66
CA TYR A 775 2.34 -1.34 20.69
C TYR A 775 1.97 -2.56 21.54
N ILE A 776 1.93 -3.76 20.94
CA ILE A 776 1.66 -5.02 21.63
C ILE A 776 2.85 -5.38 22.52
N GLU A 777 4.07 -5.30 21.98
CA GLU A 777 5.30 -5.54 22.72
C GLU A 777 5.37 -4.61 23.94
N HIS A 778 5.18 -3.30 23.73
CA HIS A 778 5.21 -2.32 24.82
C HIS A 778 4.16 -2.63 25.89
N ALA A 779 2.92 -2.96 25.50
CA ALA A 779 1.89 -3.37 26.44
C ALA A 779 2.27 -4.64 27.23
N ALA A 780 2.89 -5.62 26.57
CA ALA A 780 3.30 -6.89 27.17
C ALA A 780 4.46 -6.71 28.16
N ARG A 781 5.49 -5.93 27.79
CA ARG A 781 6.61 -5.56 28.69
C ARG A 781 6.10 -4.82 29.91
N HIS A 782 5.23 -3.84 29.72
CA HIS A 782 4.65 -3.08 30.83
C HIS A 782 3.82 -3.98 31.76
N ALA A 783 2.96 -4.85 31.21
CA ALA A 783 2.20 -5.81 32.00
C ALA A 783 3.11 -6.78 32.77
N TRP A 784 4.20 -7.23 32.16
CA TRP A 784 5.20 -8.07 32.82
C TRP A 784 5.89 -7.36 33.99
N ILE A 785 6.30 -6.10 33.81
CA ILE A 785 6.88 -5.27 34.88
C ILE A 785 5.87 -5.09 36.02
N GLN A 786 4.61 -4.80 35.72
CA GLN A 786 3.55 -4.67 36.74
C GLN A 786 3.31 -5.95 37.55
N LEU A 787 3.45 -7.13 36.90
CA LEU A 787 3.28 -8.44 37.54
C LEU A 787 4.51 -8.90 38.34
N THR A 788 5.72 -8.59 37.86
CA THR A 788 6.96 -9.21 38.36
C THR A 788 7.92 -8.24 39.03
N GLY A 789 7.77 -6.93 38.80
CA GLY A 789 8.71 -5.89 39.22
C GLY A 789 10.06 -5.95 38.50
N LYS A 790 10.18 -6.72 37.42
CA LYS A 790 11.41 -6.92 36.65
C LYS A 790 11.19 -6.61 35.19
N GLU A 791 12.17 -5.99 34.57
CA GLU A 791 12.21 -5.80 33.13
C GLU A 791 12.76 -7.07 32.44
N LEU A 792 12.20 -7.39 31.28
CA LEU A 792 12.72 -8.43 30.40
C LEU A 792 13.85 -7.84 29.55
N PRO A 793 14.93 -8.58 29.27
CA PRO A 793 16.01 -8.07 28.44
C PRO A 793 15.51 -7.67 27.04
N PRO A 794 16.18 -6.71 26.38
CA PRO A 794 15.95 -6.46 24.96
C PRO A 794 16.33 -7.70 24.13
N PHE A 795 15.87 -7.74 22.88
CA PHE A 795 16.29 -8.78 21.94
C PHE A 795 17.80 -8.67 21.65
N ASP A 796 18.50 -9.82 21.64
CA ASP A 796 19.94 -9.92 21.37
C ASP A 796 20.18 -10.24 19.87
N ASP A 797 20.52 -9.22 19.07
CA ASP A 797 20.64 -9.28 17.60
C ASP A 797 21.99 -9.82 17.09
N ASP A 798 22.94 -10.03 18.00
CA ASP A 798 24.31 -10.49 17.77
C ASP A 798 24.39 -11.76 16.88
N ASP A 799 23.46 -12.70 17.03
CA ASP A 799 23.33 -13.92 16.20
C ASP A 799 21.85 -14.22 15.94
N GLU A 800 21.04 -13.20 15.64
CA GLU A 800 19.59 -13.30 15.46
C GLU A 800 19.17 -14.54 14.63
N TYR A 801 19.81 -14.76 13.49
CA TYR A 801 19.49 -15.85 12.55
C TYR A 801 20.10 -17.21 12.94
N ALA A 802 20.67 -17.33 14.14
CA ALA A 802 21.35 -18.53 14.64
C ALA A 802 22.47 -19.06 13.71
N ASN A 803 23.10 -18.18 12.92
CA ASN A 803 24.11 -18.53 11.93
C ASN A 803 25.39 -19.10 12.57
N ARG A 804 25.79 -18.58 13.74
CA ARG A 804 26.92 -19.12 14.49
C ARG A 804 26.57 -20.47 15.10
N LEU A 805 25.37 -20.62 15.67
CA LEU A 805 24.86 -21.90 16.19
C LEU A 805 24.77 -22.99 15.10
N ALA A 806 24.41 -22.63 13.87
CA ALA A 806 24.33 -23.57 12.76
C ALA A 806 25.66 -24.26 12.42
N LYS A 807 26.80 -23.72 12.90
CA LYS A 807 28.13 -24.36 12.80
C LYS A 807 28.32 -25.48 13.82
N ASN A 808 27.56 -25.48 14.91
CA ASN A 808 27.49 -26.54 15.92
C ASN A 808 26.03 -26.97 16.19
N PRO A 809 25.43 -27.80 15.31
CA PRO A 809 24.00 -28.08 15.32
C PRO A 809 23.42 -28.66 16.63
N LYS A 810 24.25 -29.17 17.55
CA LYS A 810 23.83 -29.73 18.84
C LYS A 810 23.14 -28.72 19.75
N ASP A 811 23.42 -27.43 19.56
CA ASP A 811 22.86 -26.35 20.39
C ASP A 811 21.54 -25.80 19.80
N LEU A 812 21.19 -26.15 18.56
CA LEU A 812 19.96 -25.68 17.89
C LEU A 812 18.66 -26.06 18.61
N PRO A 813 18.48 -27.29 19.17
CA PRO A 813 17.23 -27.62 19.86
C PRO A 813 16.96 -26.72 21.06
N ALA A 814 17.99 -26.39 21.85
CA ALA A 814 17.86 -25.51 23.01
C ALA A 814 17.56 -24.06 22.61
N ALA A 815 18.01 -23.63 21.44
CA ALA A 815 17.78 -22.28 20.91
C ALA A 815 16.29 -22.01 20.58
N ILE A 816 15.47 -23.04 20.35
CA ILE A 816 14.01 -22.88 20.17
C ILE A 816 13.35 -22.24 21.41
N LEU A 817 13.92 -22.44 22.60
CA LEU A 817 13.42 -21.87 23.86
C LEU A 817 13.99 -20.48 24.15
N LYS A 818 14.66 -19.86 23.19
CA LYS A 818 15.42 -18.62 23.34
C LYS A 818 14.99 -17.52 22.35
N PRO A 819 13.69 -17.17 22.32
CA PRO A 819 13.18 -16.10 21.45
C PRO A 819 13.74 -14.72 21.82
N GLU A 820 14.31 -14.55 23.01
CA GLU A 820 15.02 -13.32 23.39
C GLU A 820 16.35 -13.11 22.64
N LYS A 821 16.81 -14.12 21.89
CA LYS A 821 18.12 -14.15 21.27
C LYS A 821 18.12 -14.63 19.81
N TYR A 822 17.18 -15.47 19.44
CA TYR A 822 17.14 -16.07 18.12
C TYR A 822 15.77 -15.92 17.49
N SER A 823 15.75 -15.58 16.20
CA SER A 823 14.58 -15.73 15.36
C SER A 823 14.22 -17.21 15.26
N ILE A 824 13.07 -17.59 15.82
CA ILE A 824 12.64 -19.00 15.92
C ILE A 824 12.48 -19.64 14.54
N GLN A 825 12.01 -18.88 13.54
CA GLN A 825 11.98 -19.29 12.14
C GLN A 825 13.36 -19.78 11.68
N HIS A 826 14.41 -18.98 11.91
CA HIS A 826 15.76 -19.28 11.46
C HIS A 826 16.38 -20.44 12.23
N VAL A 827 16.03 -20.64 13.51
CA VAL A 827 16.45 -21.84 14.27
C VAL A 827 15.90 -23.10 13.60
N PHE A 828 14.60 -23.15 13.29
CA PHE A 828 13.99 -24.30 12.61
C PHE A 828 14.50 -24.47 11.17
N GLN A 829 14.67 -23.38 10.43
CA GLN A 829 15.24 -23.39 9.09
C GLN A 829 16.65 -24.01 9.11
N ASN A 830 17.51 -23.62 10.06
CA ASN A 830 18.84 -24.18 10.21
C ASN A 830 18.82 -25.67 10.58
N ILE A 831 17.90 -26.12 11.45
CA ILE A 831 17.72 -27.55 11.75
C ILE A 831 17.39 -28.33 10.45
N ARG A 832 16.47 -27.80 9.65
CA ARG A 832 16.06 -28.37 8.36
C ARG A 832 17.21 -28.42 7.37
N GLU A 833 17.88 -27.29 7.13
CA GLU A 833 18.94 -27.16 6.11
C GLU A 833 20.18 -27.99 6.45
N LYS A 834 20.53 -28.09 7.74
CA LYS A 834 21.61 -28.98 8.20
C LYS A 834 21.18 -30.45 8.27
N LYS A 835 19.91 -30.76 8.01
CA LYS A 835 19.31 -32.10 8.15
C LYS A 835 19.61 -32.72 9.51
N TYR A 836 19.62 -31.89 10.57
CA TYR A 836 20.00 -32.30 11.91
C TYR A 836 18.90 -33.15 12.54
N LYS A 837 19.22 -34.40 12.91
CA LYS A 837 18.28 -35.33 13.54
C LYS A 837 18.65 -35.56 14.99
N ASP A 838 17.75 -35.24 15.90
CA ASP A 838 17.96 -35.36 17.34
C ASP A 838 16.62 -35.47 18.08
N PRO A 839 16.48 -36.40 19.05
CA PRO A 839 15.26 -36.50 19.88
C PRO A 839 14.86 -35.18 20.56
N ASP A 840 15.82 -34.32 20.92
CA ASP A 840 15.52 -33.05 21.58
C ASP A 840 14.82 -32.05 20.64
N VAL A 841 15.01 -32.15 19.31
CA VAL A 841 14.22 -31.36 18.34
C VAL A 841 12.74 -31.70 18.46
N ILE A 842 12.40 -32.97 18.64
CA ILE A 842 11.00 -33.41 18.81
C ILE A 842 10.48 -33.01 20.18
N LYS A 843 11.28 -33.24 21.23
CA LYS A 843 10.92 -32.96 22.62
C LYS A 843 10.64 -31.47 22.86
N ILE A 844 11.33 -30.58 22.16
CA ILE A 844 11.21 -29.13 22.31
C ILE A 844 10.34 -28.53 21.19
N GLY A 845 10.66 -28.82 19.93
CA GLY A 845 9.97 -28.28 18.76
C GLY A 845 8.54 -28.80 18.59
N GLY A 846 8.26 -30.04 18.98
CA GLY A 846 6.91 -30.62 18.94
C GLY A 846 5.91 -29.84 19.81
N PRO A 847 6.16 -29.69 21.13
CA PRO A 847 5.33 -28.87 22.01
C PRO A 847 5.27 -27.39 21.60
N TRP A 848 6.36 -26.84 21.05
CA TRP A 848 6.34 -25.47 20.54
C TRP A 848 5.34 -25.31 19.38
N LEU A 849 5.38 -26.24 18.41
CA LEU A 849 4.45 -26.24 17.26
C LEU A 849 3.00 -26.47 17.72
N GLU A 850 2.79 -27.42 18.65
CA GLU A 850 1.47 -27.67 19.25
C GLU A 850 0.88 -26.38 19.85
N GLU A 851 1.67 -25.65 20.65
CA GLU A 851 1.23 -24.43 21.28
C GLU A 851 1.01 -23.30 20.28
N SER A 852 1.86 -23.19 19.26
CA SER A 852 1.70 -22.18 18.21
C SER A 852 0.44 -22.37 17.38
N LEU A 853 0.00 -23.62 17.19
CA LEU A 853 -1.18 -23.94 16.39
C LEU A 853 -2.46 -24.06 17.24
N ARG A 854 -2.37 -24.06 18.57
CA ARG A 854 -3.50 -24.33 19.50
C ARG A 854 -4.74 -23.49 19.20
N TYR A 855 -4.56 -22.23 18.81
CA TYR A 855 -5.62 -21.26 18.57
C TYR A 855 -5.58 -20.64 17.17
N SER A 856 -4.93 -21.31 16.21
CA SER A 856 -4.75 -20.76 14.85
C SER A 856 -6.05 -20.60 14.06
N THR A 857 -7.16 -21.21 14.49
CA THR A 857 -8.46 -20.99 13.85
C THR A 857 -9.02 -19.58 14.04
N ASP A 858 -8.49 -18.87 15.04
CA ASP A 858 -8.85 -17.48 15.34
C ASP A 858 -7.98 -16.48 14.56
N GLU A 859 -7.13 -16.93 13.64
CA GLU A 859 -6.25 -16.06 12.85
C GLU A 859 -6.94 -15.64 11.55
N TYR A 860 -7.21 -14.35 11.44
CA TYR A 860 -7.94 -13.74 10.32
C TYR A 860 -7.14 -12.65 9.63
N ARG A 861 -6.09 -12.11 10.28
CA ARG A 861 -5.11 -11.26 9.60
C ARG A 861 -4.09 -12.13 8.88
N TYR A 862 -3.52 -11.60 7.79
CA TYR A 862 -2.34 -12.19 7.15
C TYR A 862 -1.14 -12.05 8.11
N GLY A 863 -0.92 -13.07 8.96
CA GLY A 863 0.16 -13.13 9.95
C GLY A 863 1.28 -14.09 9.54
N GLY A 864 2.50 -13.81 9.98
CA GLY A 864 3.72 -14.55 9.65
C GLY A 864 3.67 -16.02 10.05
N ASN A 865 3.28 -16.91 9.13
CA ASN A 865 3.26 -18.36 9.36
C ASN A 865 4.60 -19.05 9.08
N TYR A 866 5.66 -18.27 8.82
CA TYR A 866 6.95 -18.78 8.33
C TYR A 866 7.63 -19.69 9.37
N ASP A 867 7.59 -19.31 10.65
CA ASP A 867 8.16 -20.08 11.75
C ASP A 867 7.49 -21.45 11.93
N ARG A 868 6.16 -21.53 11.83
CA ARG A 868 5.36 -22.76 11.89
C ARG A 868 5.67 -23.69 10.72
N TRP A 869 5.79 -23.13 9.51
CA TRP A 869 6.17 -23.90 8.33
C TRP A 869 7.57 -24.49 8.47
N GLU A 870 8.54 -23.71 8.91
CA GLU A 870 9.89 -24.21 9.16
C GLU A 870 9.92 -25.24 10.30
N ALA A 871 9.12 -25.06 11.36
CA ALA A 871 8.96 -26.03 12.43
C ALA A 871 8.37 -27.36 11.92
N MET A 872 7.32 -27.33 11.08
CA MET A 872 6.77 -28.54 10.46
C MET A 872 7.83 -29.27 9.62
N LYS A 873 8.59 -28.54 8.79
CA LYS A 873 9.67 -29.12 7.96
C LYS A 873 10.80 -29.70 8.82
N ALA A 874 11.19 -29.02 9.90
CA ALA A 874 12.23 -29.47 10.82
C ALA A 874 11.80 -30.73 11.60
N LEU A 875 10.53 -30.85 11.97
CA LEU A 875 9.96 -32.06 12.57
C LEU A 875 9.79 -33.19 11.56
N PHE A 876 9.41 -32.88 10.32
CA PHE A 876 9.27 -33.86 9.24
C PHE A 876 10.54 -34.66 9.00
N ILE A 877 11.71 -33.99 8.95
CA ILE A 877 12.99 -34.67 8.71
C ILE A 877 13.38 -35.64 9.85
N GLN A 878 12.79 -35.51 11.05
CA GLN A 878 13.05 -36.43 12.17
C GLN A 878 12.46 -37.83 11.91
N GLY A 879 11.48 -37.96 11.00
CA GLY A 879 10.89 -39.24 10.61
C GLY A 879 9.87 -39.78 11.61
N LEU A 880 9.70 -41.11 11.67
CA LEU A 880 8.67 -41.79 12.47
C LEU A 880 8.52 -41.27 13.93
N PRO A 881 9.60 -40.94 14.67
CA PRO A 881 9.46 -40.41 16.03
C PRO A 881 8.69 -39.08 16.15
N ALA A 882 8.51 -38.32 15.07
CA ALA A 882 7.75 -37.07 15.06
C ALA A 882 6.22 -37.25 14.92
N ILE A 883 5.76 -38.44 14.51
CA ILE A 883 4.33 -38.76 14.32
C ILE A 883 3.46 -38.38 15.52
N PRO A 884 3.83 -38.68 16.78
CA PRO A 884 3.02 -38.28 17.93
C PRO A 884 2.84 -36.77 18.06
N SER A 885 3.84 -35.96 17.68
CA SER A 885 3.76 -34.50 17.73
C SER A 885 2.76 -33.96 16.71
N PHE A 886 2.79 -34.51 15.49
CA PHE A 886 1.80 -34.20 14.45
C PHE A 886 0.39 -34.64 14.87
N ALA A 887 0.22 -35.87 15.36
CA ALA A 887 -1.10 -36.38 15.74
C ALA A 887 -1.81 -35.51 16.79
N LYS A 888 -1.07 -34.94 17.74
CA LYS A 888 -1.64 -34.01 18.73
C LYS A 888 -2.29 -32.77 18.11
N ILE A 889 -1.79 -32.26 16.99
CA ILE A 889 -2.35 -31.10 16.30
C ILE A 889 -3.78 -31.39 15.82
N LEU A 890 -4.05 -32.63 15.42
CA LEU A 890 -5.39 -33.07 14.98
C LEU A 890 -6.43 -33.01 16.10
N GLU A 891 -5.99 -33.15 17.35
CA GLU A 891 -6.83 -33.13 18.55
C GLU A 891 -7.08 -31.71 19.07
N LEU A 892 -6.39 -30.69 18.55
CA LEU A 892 -6.55 -29.30 18.99
C LEU A 892 -7.90 -28.75 18.52
N PRO A 893 -8.79 -28.30 19.43
CA PRO A 893 -10.13 -27.86 19.06
C PRO A 893 -10.14 -26.56 18.25
N TYR A 894 -9.16 -25.68 18.48
CA TYR A 894 -9.05 -24.36 17.84
C TYR A 894 -7.85 -24.25 16.89
N ALA A 895 -7.27 -25.36 16.45
CA ALA A 895 -6.32 -25.35 15.34
C ALA A 895 -7.09 -25.26 14.01
N ARG A 896 -6.63 -24.38 13.11
CA ARG A 896 -7.20 -24.17 11.78
C ARG A 896 -7.14 -25.46 10.95
N SER A 897 -8.14 -25.68 10.11
CA SER A 897 -8.35 -26.93 9.38
C SER A 897 -7.23 -27.25 8.39
N ASP A 898 -6.67 -26.24 7.72
CA ASP A 898 -5.50 -26.35 6.85
C ASP A 898 -4.31 -27.02 7.56
N TRP A 899 -3.92 -26.54 8.75
CA TRP A 899 -2.85 -27.13 9.56
C TRP A 899 -3.11 -28.60 9.92
N LYS A 900 -4.37 -28.95 10.20
CA LYS A 900 -4.75 -30.35 10.46
C LYS A 900 -4.62 -31.22 9.21
N LEU A 901 -5.00 -30.70 8.04
CA LEU A 901 -4.86 -31.42 6.78
C LEU A 901 -3.39 -31.58 6.38
N TYR A 902 -2.57 -30.53 6.51
CA TYR A 902 -1.12 -30.61 6.31
C TYR A 902 -0.47 -31.64 7.24
N THR A 903 -0.86 -31.65 8.50
CA THR A 903 -0.39 -32.61 9.49
C THR A 903 -0.68 -34.06 9.05
N LEU A 904 -1.90 -34.34 8.58
CA LEU A 904 -2.27 -35.67 8.06
C LEU A 904 -1.42 -36.09 6.86
N GLN A 905 -1.13 -35.15 5.97
CA GLN A 905 -0.28 -35.40 4.81
C GLN A 905 1.15 -35.72 5.21
N PHE A 906 1.75 -34.90 6.09
CA PHE A 906 3.11 -35.11 6.58
C PHE A 906 3.25 -36.49 7.25
N MET A 907 2.26 -36.87 8.07
CA MET A 907 2.21 -38.20 8.69
C MET A 907 2.17 -39.34 7.66
N ARG A 908 1.43 -39.18 6.55
CA ARG A 908 1.37 -40.18 5.47
C ARG A 908 2.71 -40.35 4.76
N PHE A 909 3.50 -39.28 4.61
CA PHE A 909 4.82 -39.32 3.96
C PHE A 909 5.96 -39.77 4.86
N ILE A 910 5.89 -39.47 6.16
CA ILE A 910 6.90 -39.87 7.14
C ILE A 910 6.94 -41.40 7.30
N GLU A 911 5.79 -42.06 7.26
CA GLU A 911 5.69 -43.50 7.47
C GLU A 911 5.69 -44.28 6.14
N PRO A 912 6.61 -45.25 5.94
CA PRO A 912 6.60 -46.09 4.75
C PRO A 912 5.27 -46.85 4.60
N GLU A 913 4.62 -46.70 3.45
CA GLU A 913 3.31 -47.30 3.19
C GLU A 913 3.32 -48.84 3.37
N SER A 914 4.38 -49.52 2.96
CA SER A 914 4.52 -50.96 3.14
C SER A 914 4.47 -51.40 4.60
N GLY A 915 4.95 -50.58 5.53
CA GLY A 915 4.92 -50.90 6.96
C GLY A 915 3.51 -50.92 7.54
N LYS A 916 2.59 -50.11 7.00
CA LYS A 916 1.17 -50.15 7.39
C LYS A 916 0.41 -51.27 6.71
N TRP A 917 0.72 -51.55 5.44
CA TRP A 917 0.18 -52.73 4.75
C TRP A 917 0.60 -54.03 5.42
N GLU A 918 1.86 -54.16 5.85
CA GLU A 918 2.37 -55.33 6.61
C GLU A 918 1.55 -55.58 7.88
N LYS A 919 1.29 -54.52 8.65
CA LYS A 919 0.45 -54.60 9.85
C LYS A 919 -0.98 -54.98 9.50
N ILE A 920 -1.61 -54.30 8.55
CA ILE A 920 -3.05 -54.50 8.33
C ILE A 920 -3.39 -55.86 7.71
N LEU A 921 -2.49 -56.41 6.90
CA LEU A 921 -2.67 -57.74 6.31
C LEU A 921 -2.58 -58.86 7.36
N THR A 922 -1.99 -58.61 8.52
CA THR A 922 -1.86 -59.61 9.59
C THR A 922 -2.91 -59.45 10.69
N MET A 923 -3.61 -58.31 10.73
CA MET A 923 -4.66 -58.04 11.71
C MET A 923 -5.99 -58.72 11.35
N ASP A 924 -6.73 -59.13 12.38
CA ASP A 924 -8.11 -59.58 12.26
C ASP A 924 -9.12 -58.41 12.39
N ALA A 925 -10.41 -58.71 12.22
CA ALA A 925 -11.45 -57.67 12.26
C ALA A 925 -11.63 -57.04 13.64
N GLU A 926 -11.45 -57.79 14.74
CA GLU A 926 -11.59 -57.27 16.11
C GLU A 926 -10.45 -56.31 16.46
N GLU A 927 -9.22 -56.63 16.06
CA GLU A 927 -8.05 -55.77 16.22
C GLU A 927 -8.23 -54.45 15.46
N VAL A 928 -8.66 -54.50 14.20
CA VAL A 928 -8.88 -53.28 13.38
C VAL A 928 -10.02 -52.44 13.96
N GLN A 929 -11.10 -53.06 14.41
CA GLN A 929 -12.21 -52.39 15.07
C GLN A 929 -11.74 -51.63 16.32
N LYS A 930 -10.93 -52.29 17.17
CA LYS A 930 -10.32 -51.68 18.35
C LYS A 930 -9.45 -50.47 17.99
N ILE A 931 -8.68 -50.53 16.90
CA ILE A 931 -7.86 -49.41 16.43
C ILE A 931 -8.75 -48.24 15.98
N VAL A 932 -9.84 -48.50 15.24
CA VAL A 932 -10.78 -47.46 14.83
C VAL A 932 -11.40 -46.74 16.04
N ASP A 933 -11.74 -47.51 17.07
CA ASP A 933 -12.35 -47.00 18.31
C ASP A 933 -11.38 -46.25 19.21
N THR A 934 -10.13 -46.71 19.31
CA THR A 934 -9.09 -46.10 20.18
C THR A 934 -8.28 -44.98 19.50
N ASN A 935 -8.29 -44.91 18.16
CA ASN A 935 -7.61 -43.88 17.35
C ASN A 935 -6.14 -43.60 17.74
N PRO A 936 -5.28 -44.62 17.80
CA PRO A 936 -3.88 -44.39 18.13
C PRO A 936 -3.19 -43.46 17.10
N PRO A 937 -2.25 -42.58 17.53
CA PRO A 937 -1.59 -41.57 16.70
C PRO A 937 -1.04 -42.09 15.37
N GLU A 938 -0.40 -43.27 15.39
CA GLU A 938 0.22 -43.85 14.22
C GLU A 938 -0.79 -44.26 13.14
N TRP A 939 -2.07 -44.41 13.46
CA TRP A 939 -3.12 -44.76 12.51
C TRP A 939 -3.93 -43.55 12.02
N ALA A 940 -3.68 -42.34 12.55
CA ALA A 940 -4.49 -41.17 12.25
C ALA A 940 -4.51 -40.83 10.74
N ALA A 941 -3.40 -41.03 10.02
CA ALA A 941 -3.30 -40.80 8.56
C ALA A 941 -3.78 -41.99 7.68
N TRP A 942 -4.15 -43.12 8.29
CA TRP A 942 -4.37 -44.41 7.61
C TRP A 942 -5.82 -44.93 7.78
N GLY A 943 -6.76 -44.03 8.01
CA GLY A 943 -8.17 -44.38 8.22
C GLY A 943 -8.82 -45.04 7.00
N ASP A 944 -8.41 -44.67 5.80
CA ASP A 944 -8.89 -45.30 4.55
C ASP A 944 -8.53 -46.79 4.50
N LEU A 945 -7.29 -47.13 4.87
CA LEU A 945 -6.79 -48.50 4.92
C LEU A 945 -7.54 -49.34 5.96
N LEU A 946 -7.77 -48.79 7.16
CA LEU A 946 -8.58 -49.42 8.22
C LEU A 946 -10.01 -49.69 7.76
N ALA A 947 -10.65 -48.72 7.11
CA ALA A 947 -12.01 -48.86 6.60
C ALA A 947 -12.11 -49.97 5.53
N ALA A 948 -11.14 -50.02 4.60
CA ALA A 948 -11.10 -51.04 3.57
C ALA A 948 -10.94 -52.45 4.15
N LYS A 949 -10.05 -52.64 5.14
CA LYS A 949 -9.86 -53.94 5.80
C LYS A 949 -11.11 -54.39 6.56
N LEU A 950 -11.78 -53.48 7.30
CA LEU A 950 -13.01 -53.80 8.01
C LEU A 950 -14.11 -54.23 7.05
N PHE A 951 -14.29 -53.49 5.95
CA PHE A 951 -15.29 -53.85 4.94
C PHE A 951 -15.00 -55.20 4.29
N VAL A 952 -13.75 -55.49 3.92
CA VAL A 952 -13.38 -56.80 3.34
C VAL A 952 -13.58 -57.95 4.34
N SER A 953 -13.44 -57.70 5.64
CA SER A 953 -13.53 -58.73 6.68
C SER A 953 -14.95 -58.96 7.20
N LEU A 954 -15.76 -57.91 7.33
CA LEU A 954 -17.09 -57.94 7.96
C LEU A 954 -18.24 -57.57 7.00
N GLY A 955 -17.94 -57.10 5.78
CA GLY A 955 -18.94 -56.64 4.83
C GLY A 955 -19.78 -55.48 5.40
N LYS A 956 -21.11 -55.64 5.35
CA LYS A 956 -22.05 -54.60 5.80
C LYS A 956 -22.00 -54.34 7.31
N ASP A 957 -21.56 -55.31 8.10
CA ASP A 957 -21.51 -55.18 9.57
C ASP A 957 -20.44 -54.16 10.04
N ALA A 958 -19.53 -53.74 9.14
CA ALA A 958 -18.54 -52.69 9.42
C ALA A 958 -19.09 -51.25 9.37
N PHE A 959 -20.35 -51.05 8.99
CA PHE A 959 -20.89 -49.73 8.62
C PHE A 959 -20.73 -48.68 9.72
N ASP A 960 -21.18 -48.97 10.94
CA ASP A 960 -21.18 -48.00 12.04
C ASP A 960 -19.76 -47.52 12.40
N SER A 961 -18.80 -48.45 12.38
CA SER A 961 -17.40 -48.19 12.67
C SER A 961 -16.73 -47.33 11.60
N VAL A 962 -17.00 -47.64 10.32
CA VAL A 962 -16.51 -46.86 9.19
C VAL A 962 -17.15 -45.47 9.17
N LEU A 963 -18.45 -45.36 9.46
CA LEU A 963 -19.15 -44.08 9.55
C LEU A 963 -18.59 -43.20 10.68
N LYS A 964 -18.28 -43.79 11.84
CA LYS A 964 -17.61 -43.10 12.96
C LYS A 964 -16.24 -42.55 12.54
N LEU A 965 -15.46 -43.34 11.80
CA LEU A 965 -14.16 -42.94 11.27
C LEU A 965 -14.28 -41.80 10.23
N VAL A 966 -15.27 -41.87 9.35
CA VAL A 966 -15.58 -40.80 8.36
C VAL A 966 -15.95 -39.50 9.08
N LYS A 967 -16.86 -39.54 10.04
CA LYS A 967 -17.26 -38.35 10.82
C LYS A 967 -16.07 -37.70 11.51
N ARG A 968 -15.17 -38.49 12.09
CA ARG A 968 -13.93 -37.99 12.71
C ARG A 968 -13.03 -37.29 11.68
N ARG A 969 -12.84 -37.89 10.49
CA ARG A 969 -12.03 -37.28 9.42
C ARG A 969 -12.61 -35.97 8.93
N LEU A 970 -13.93 -35.90 8.73
CA LEU A 970 -14.61 -34.66 8.30
C LEU A 970 -14.51 -33.55 9.36
N GLY A 971 -14.37 -33.90 10.64
CA GLY A 971 -14.13 -32.94 11.72
C GLY A 971 -12.78 -32.21 11.66
N TYR A 972 -11.87 -32.61 10.79
CA TYR A 972 -10.61 -31.89 10.55
C TYR A 972 -10.73 -30.83 9.45
N ALA A 973 -11.72 -30.96 8.56
CA ALA A 973 -11.94 -30.05 7.45
C ALA A 973 -12.76 -28.81 7.86
N SER A 974 -12.63 -27.74 7.09
CA SER A 974 -13.26 -26.45 7.34
C SER A 974 -14.77 -26.53 7.10
N LEU A 975 -15.55 -26.06 8.09
CA LEU A 975 -17.01 -25.94 8.00
C LEU A 975 -17.47 -24.61 7.40
N HIS A 976 -16.57 -23.67 7.14
CA HIS A 976 -16.94 -22.27 6.84
C HIS A 976 -16.50 -21.78 5.46
N SER A 977 -15.43 -22.35 4.90
CA SER A 977 -14.97 -22.06 3.54
C SER A 977 -14.12 -23.21 2.99
N TYR A 978 -14.00 -23.30 1.68
CA TYR A 978 -13.00 -24.12 1.00
C TYR A 978 -11.63 -23.43 1.12
N SER A 979 -10.66 -24.06 1.77
CA SER A 979 -9.32 -23.49 2.01
C SER A 979 -8.16 -24.36 1.49
N SER A 980 -8.45 -25.57 0.98
CA SER A 980 -7.42 -26.52 0.57
C SER A 980 -6.88 -26.29 -0.84
N SER A 981 -5.58 -26.47 -1.00
CA SER A 981 -4.98 -26.71 -2.32
C SER A 981 -5.43 -28.07 -2.89
N SER A 982 -5.34 -28.26 -4.22
CA SER A 982 -5.81 -29.45 -4.94
C SER A 982 -5.18 -30.79 -4.49
N THR A 983 -4.09 -30.78 -3.71
CA THR A 983 -3.42 -31.98 -3.18
C THR A 983 -3.92 -32.40 -1.79
N GLU A 984 -4.50 -31.47 -1.01
CA GLU A 984 -5.10 -31.69 0.32
C GLU A 984 -6.47 -32.36 0.25
N GLU A 985 -7.25 -31.99 -0.77
CA GLU A 985 -8.52 -32.60 -1.18
C GLU A 985 -8.41 -34.13 -1.32
N ALA A 986 -7.29 -34.58 -1.90
CA ALA A 986 -7.15 -35.93 -2.40
C ALA A 986 -7.08 -37.02 -1.31
N LEU A 987 -6.40 -36.75 -0.20
CA LEU A 987 -6.32 -37.68 0.93
C LEU A 987 -7.59 -37.64 1.79
N ALA A 988 -8.19 -36.45 1.93
CA ALA A 988 -9.41 -36.27 2.71
C ALA A 988 -10.63 -36.96 2.05
N ALA A 989 -10.72 -36.99 0.71
CA ALA A 989 -11.83 -37.59 -0.04
C ALA A 989 -11.78 -39.12 -0.19
N ARG A 990 -10.63 -39.79 0.05
CA ARG A 990 -10.50 -41.27 -0.08
C ARG A 990 -11.36 -42.03 0.93
N LEU A 991 -11.35 -41.61 2.19
CA LEU A 991 -12.06 -42.31 3.26
C LEU A 991 -13.59 -42.22 3.13
N PRO A 992 -14.20 -41.05 2.90
CA PRO A 992 -15.65 -40.96 2.69
C PRO A 992 -16.15 -41.79 1.49
N ALA A 993 -15.36 -41.95 0.43
CA ALA A 993 -15.73 -42.75 -0.74
C ALA A 993 -15.90 -44.25 -0.44
N VAL A 994 -15.32 -44.76 0.66
CA VAL A 994 -15.52 -46.15 1.11
C VAL A 994 -17.00 -46.40 1.46
N LEU A 995 -17.77 -45.38 1.85
CA LEU A 995 -19.18 -45.52 2.17
C LEU A 995 -20.00 -46.06 0.98
N ASN A 996 -19.63 -45.75 -0.26
CA ASN A 996 -20.35 -46.22 -1.45
C ASN A 996 -20.38 -47.75 -1.56
N TRP A 997 -19.44 -48.47 -0.94
CA TRP A 997 -19.41 -49.94 -0.91
C TRP A 997 -20.49 -50.57 -0.02
N PHE A 998 -21.09 -49.80 0.88
CA PHE A 998 -22.24 -50.25 1.68
C PHE A 998 -23.58 -50.16 0.92
N GLY A 999 -23.56 -49.68 -0.33
CA GLY A 999 -24.75 -49.47 -1.14
C GLY A 999 -25.64 -48.37 -0.56
N ARG A 1000 -26.95 -48.62 -0.54
CA ARG A 1000 -27.96 -47.62 -0.16
C ARG A 1000 -27.74 -46.97 1.21
N ASP A 1001 -27.28 -47.75 2.21
CA ASP A 1001 -27.03 -47.24 3.56
C ASP A 1001 -25.86 -46.24 3.58
N GLY A 1002 -24.84 -46.50 2.76
CA GLY A 1002 -23.70 -45.60 2.54
C GLY A 1002 -24.06 -44.33 1.78
N GLU A 1003 -24.82 -44.46 0.69
CA GLU A 1003 -25.33 -43.33 -0.10
C GLU A 1003 -26.18 -42.39 0.76
N GLN A 1004 -27.07 -42.96 1.60
CA GLN A 1004 -27.87 -42.19 2.56
C GLN A 1004 -27.01 -41.49 3.61
N ALA A 1005 -25.97 -42.14 4.12
CA ALA A 1005 -25.05 -41.52 5.07
C ALA A 1005 -24.31 -40.33 4.46
N ILE A 1006 -23.80 -40.46 3.22
CA ILE A 1006 -23.17 -39.34 2.50
C ILE A 1006 -24.19 -38.21 2.32
N GLU A 1007 -25.41 -38.51 1.88
CA GLU A 1007 -26.46 -37.50 1.68
C GLU A 1007 -26.83 -36.77 2.98
N ILE A 1008 -26.94 -37.48 4.10
CA ILE A 1008 -27.22 -36.89 5.42
C ILE A 1008 -26.09 -35.97 5.84
N LEU A 1009 -24.84 -36.42 5.72
CA LEU A 1009 -23.66 -35.61 6.06
C LEU A 1009 -23.56 -34.37 5.16
N TRP A 1010 -23.86 -34.52 3.87
CA TRP A 1010 -23.81 -33.46 2.87
C TRP A 1010 -24.89 -32.39 3.09
N LYS A 1011 -26.10 -32.81 3.51
CA LYS A 1011 -27.20 -31.90 3.89
C LYS A 1011 -26.87 -31.13 5.17
N ALA A 1012 -26.15 -31.73 6.10
CA ALA A 1012 -25.71 -31.08 7.34
C ALA A 1012 -24.55 -30.09 7.13
N ALA A 1013 -23.78 -30.26 6.05
CA ALA A 1013 -22.61 -29.42 5.75
C ALA A 1013 -23.00 -28.05 5.15
N PRO A 1014 -22.41 -26.93 5.63
CA PRO A 1014 -22.63 -25.60 5.06
C PRO A 1014 -22.24 -25.52 3.58
N LYS A 1015 -22.96 -24.70 2.81
CA LYS A 1015 -22.89 -24.68 1.33
C LYS A 1015 -21.47 -24.46 0.78
N GLU A 1016 -20.71 -23.58 1.40
CA GLU A 1016 -19.34 -23.22 0.97
C GLU A 1016 -18.25 -23.96 1.77
N SER A 1017 -18.61 -25.00 2.53
CA SER A 1017 -17.65 -25.72 3.37
C SER A 1017 -16.80 -26.71 2.59
N GLU A 1018 -15.55 -26.89 3.04
CA GLU A 1018 -14.64 -27.93 2.53
C GLU A 1018 -15.21 -29.34 2.75
N VAL A 1019 -15.91 -29.55 3.86
CA VAL A 1019 -16.64 -30.81 4.14
C VAL A 1019 -17.64 -31.14 3.03
N LYS A 1020 -18.40 -30.14 2.56
CA LYS A 1020 -19.40 -30.35 1.51
C LYS A 1020 -18.75 -30.77 0.19
N TYR A 1021 -17.65 -30.12 -0.16
CA TYR A 1021 -16.88 -30.44 -1.35
C TYR A 1021 -16.24 -31.84 -1.29
N ILE A 1022 -15.65 -32.23 -0.15
CA ILE A 1022 -15.14 -33.59 0.08
C ILE A 1022 -16.24 -34.65 -0.13
N LEU A 1023 -17.44 -34.38 0.38
CA LEU A 1023 -18.60 -35.26 0.22
C LEU A 1023 -19.13 -35.31 -1.22
N ASP A 1024 -19.09 -34.18 -1.95
CA ASP A 1024 -19.42 -34.15 -3.39
C ASP A 1024 -18.45 -35.01 -4.20
N SER A 1025 -17.15 -34.92 -3.92
CA SER A 1025 -16.11 -35.74 -4.56
C SER A 1025 -16.32 -37.24 -4.25
N ALA A 1026 -16.67 -37.58 -3.01
CA ALA A 1026 -17.00 -38.95 -2.62
C ALA A 1026 -18.27 -39.47 -3.32
N ALA A 1027 -19.32 -38.66 -3.44
CA ALA A 1027 -20.57 -39.04 -4.10
C ALA A 1027 -20.40 -39.32 -5.61
N LYS A 1028 -19.47 -38.61 -6.28
CA LYS A 1028 -19.17 -38.81 -7.72
C LYS A 1028 -18.48 -40.14 -8.02
N LYS A 1029 -17.85 -40.78 -7.03
CA LYS A 1029 -17.16 -42.07 -7.22
C LYS A 1029 -18.16 -43.22 -7.14
N SER A 1030 -18.59 -43.76 -8.28
CA SER A 1030 -19.46 -44.94 -8.31
C SER A 1030 -18.79 -46.13 -7.62
N GLY A 1031 -19.41 -46.65 -6.56
CA GLY A 1031 -19.04 -47.95 -6.00
C GLY A 1031 -19.42 -49.04 -7.02
N ASP A 1032 -18.45 -49.84 -7.46
CA ASP A 1032 -18.77 -51.04 -8.23
C ASP A 1032 -19.39 -52.04 -7.23
N SER A 1033 -20.64 -52.45 -7.46
CA SER A 1033 -21.34 -53.38 -6.55
C SER A 1033 -20.88 -54.82 -6.72
N ASP A 1034 -20.12 -55.11 -7.78
CA ASP A 1034 -19.61 -56.42 -8.12
C ASP A 1034 -18.08 -56.50 -7.93
N TRP A 1035 -17.65 -57.46 -7.11
CA TRP A 1035 -16.23 -57.78 -6.94
C TRP A 1035 -15.63 -58.29 -8.25
N LYS A 1036 -14.57 -57.63 -8.73
CA LYS A 1036 -13.73 -58.16 -9.80
C LYS A 1036 -12.79 -59.21 -9.21
N ASN A 1037 -12.59 -60.32 -9.92
CA ASN A 1037 -11.60 -61.32 -9.54
C ASN A 1037 -10.19 -60.82 -9.84
N LEU A 1038 -9.20 -61.22 -9.03
CA LEU A 1038 -7.80 -60.98 -9.32
C LEU A 1038 -7.43 -61.65 -10.66
N PRO A 1039 -6.96 -60.91 -11.67
CA PRO A 1039 -6.47 -61.54 -12.90
C PRO A 1039 -5.27 -62.45 -12.63
N GLU A 1040 -5.06 -63.45 -13.50
CA GLU A 1040 -3.92 -64.35 -13.40
C GLU A 1040 -2.61 -63.55 -13.49
N LEU A 1041 -1.78 -63.61 -12.45
CA LEU A 1041 -0.55 -62.83 -12.34
C LEU A 1041 0.56 -63.50 -13.15
N SER A 1042 0.90 -62.92 -14.29
CA SER A 1042 2.05 -63.34 -15.11
C SER A 1042 3.39 -62.89 -14.50
N ASP A 1043 4.51 -63.30 -15.10
CA ASP A 1043 5.87 -62.84 -14.75
C ASP A 1043 6.07 -61.32 -14.88
N ASP A 1044 5.11 -60.57 -15.45
CA ASP A 1044 5.11 -59.10 -15.54
C ASP A 1044 4.38 -58.42 -14.36
N GLY A 1045 3.63 -59.18 -13.54
CA GLY A 1045 2.80 -58.66 -12.44
C GLY A 1045 1.64 -57.76 -12.88
N ILE A 1046 1.04 -57.06 -11.92
CA ILE A 1046 0.00 -56.05 -12.16
C ILE A 1046 0.34 -54.74 -11.41
N GLU A 1047 0.07 -53.61 -12.06
CA GLU A 1047 0.15 -52.30 -11.44
C GLU A 1047 -1.25 -51.71 -11.31
N LEU A 1048 -1.55 -51.25 -10.11
CA LEU A 1048 -2.78 -50.55 -9.74
C LEU A 1048 -2.44 -49.10 -9.49
N GLU A 1049 -3.27 -48.19 -10.00
CA GLU A 1049 -3.12 -46.75 -9.81
C GLU A 1049 -4.44 -46.13 -9.36
N GLN A 1050 -4.33 -45.08 -8.56
CA GLN A 1050 -5.44 -44.20 -8.23
C GLN A 1050 -4.99 -42.76 -8.36
N TRP A 1051 -5.69 -42.04 -9.23
CA TRP A 1051 -5.59 -40.60 -9.40
C TRP A 1051 -6.79 -39.96 -8.72
N VAL A 1052 -6.55 -39.00 -7.83
CA VAL A 1052 -7.66 -38.46 -7.04
C VAL A 1052 -8.44 -37.37 -7.78
N ASN A 1053 -7.80 -36.59 -8.66
CA ASN A 1053 -8.40 -35.44 -9.39
C ASN A 1053 -8.34 -35.58 -10.93
N GLY A 1054 -8.23 -36.80 -11.46
CA GLY A 1054 -8.00 -37.03 -12.89
C GLY A 1054 -6.50 -37.03 -13.25
N ARG A 1055 -6.18 -37.43 -14.49
CA ARG A 1055 -4.80 -37.79 -14.90
C ARG A 1055 -3.85 -36.59 -15.10
N ASP A 1056 -4.37 -35.37 -15.05
CA ASP A 1056 -3.62 -34.19 -15.48
C ASP A 1056 -2.96 -33.44 -14.31
N TYR A 1057 -3.53 -33.48 -13.08
CA TYR A 1057 -2.94 -32.85 -11.88
C TYR A 1057 -3.41 -33.51 -10.55
N GLY A 1058 -2.52 -34.04 -9.70
CA GLY A 1058 -2.81 -34.52 -8.32
C GLY A 1058 -1.99 -35.75 -7.85
N PRO A 1059 -2.00 -36.11 -6.56
CA PRO A 1059 -1.17 -37.20 -6.04
C PRO A 1059 -1.60 -38.56 -6.63
N ARG A 1060 -0.61 -39.30 -7.15
CA ARG A 1060 -0.77 -40.63 -7.71
C ARG A 1060 -0.40 -41.67 -6.66
N PHE A 1061 -1.37 -42.49 -6.26
CA PHE A 1061 -1.12 -43.68 -5.44
C PHE A 1061 -1.01 -44.90 -6.34
N TRP A 1062 -0.03 -45.77 -6.09
CA TRP A 1062 0.11 -46.98 -6.88
C TRP A 1062 0.54 -48.20 -6.04
N ILE A 1063 0.13 -49.37 -6.51
CA ILE A 1063 0.47 -50.67 -5.93
C ILE A 1063 0.97 -51.56 -7.08
N SER A 1064 2.16 -52.10 -6.95
CA SER A 1064 2.68 -53.14 -7.83
C SER A 1064 2.59 -54.48 -7.12
N ILE A 1065 1.82 -55.41 -7.69
CA ILE A 1065 1.68 -56.78 -7.19
C ILE A 1065 2.37 -57.71 -8.16
N HIS A 1066 3.55 -58.20 -7.78
CA HIS A 1066 4.37 -59.09 -8.60
C HIS A 1066 4.81 -60.32 -7.79
N PRO A 1067 4.88 -61.53 -8.38
CA PRO A 1067 5.25 -62.75 -7.65
C PRO A 1067 6.62 -62.72 -6.94
N LYS A 1068 7.51 -61.82 -7.36
CA LYS A 1068 8.84 -61.59 -6.74
C LYS A 1068 8.86 -60.43 -5.74
N GLU A 1069 7.97 -59.46 -5.87
CA GLU A 1069 7.93 -58.27 -5.00
C GLU A 1069 6.54 -57.62 -5.00
N ILE A 1070 6.13 -57.10 -3.85
CA ILE A 1070 4.96 -56.22 -3.75
C ILE A 1070 5.48 -54.85 -3.32
N ARG A 1071 5.11 -53.80 -4.06
CA ARG A 1071 5.57 -52.43 -3.82
C ARG A 1071 4.40 -51.47 -3.79
N PHE A 1072 4.59 -50.41 -3.01
CA PHE A 1072 3.64 -49.30 -2.88
C PHE A 1072 4.38 -48.00 -3.15
N GLY A 1073 3.68 -47.02 -3.70
CA GLY A 1073 4.23 -45.68 -3.77
C GLY A 1073 3.21 -44.58 -3.97
N ILE A 1074 3.69 -43.38 -3.67
CA ILE A 1074 2.99 -42.12 -3.81
C ILE A 1074 3.90 -41.17 -4.60
N GLU A 1075 3.38 -40.61 -5.69
CA GLU A 1075 4.08 -39.69 -6.61
C GLU A 1075 3.27 -38.40 -6.80
N GLU A 1076 3.90 -37.36 -7.38
CA GLU A 1076 3.26 -36.08 -7.75
C GLU A 1076 2.62 -35.34 -6.58
N PHE A 1077 3.28 -35.41 -5.43
CA PHE A 1077 2.91 -34.66 -4.24
C PHE A 1077 3.57 -33.28 -4.26
N TYR A 1078 2.79 -32.28 -4.68
CA TYR A 1078 3.20 -30.88 -4.73
C TYR A 1078 2.64 -30.13 -3.51
N LEU A 1079 3.51 -29.84 -2.55
CA LEU A 1079 3.30 -28.73 -1.61
C LEU A 1079 4.23 -27.61 -2.07
N HIS A 1080 3.77 -26.80 -3.03
CA HIS A 1080 4.54 -25.65 -3.54
C HIS A 1080 5.13 -24.88 -2.35
N SER A 1081 6.46 -24.63 -2.40
CA SER A 1081 7.30 -23.97 -1.37
C SER A 1081 7.70 -24.77 -0.10
N ILE A 1082 7.16 -25.97 0.12
CA ILE A 1082 7.37 -26.70 1.40
C ILE A 1082 8.26 -27.94 1.26
N LEU A 1083 8.01 -28.78 0.26
CA LEU A 1083 8.83 -29.95 -0.08
C LEU A 1083 9.03 -30.01 -1.60
N GLU A 1084 10.26 -30.22 -2.07
CA GLU A 1084 10.52 -30.58 -3.48
C GLU A 1084 9.79 -31.89 -3.83
N ASN A 1085 9.34 -32.05 -5.09
CA ASN A 1085 8.58 -33.20 -5.63
C ASN A 1085 8.74 -34.49 -4.81
N SER A 1086 7.86 -34.69 -3.84
CA SER A 1086 8.05 -35.74 -2.85
C SER A 1086 7.54 -37.06 -3.41
N ARG A 1087 8.46 -38.02 -3.58
CA ARG A 1087 8.16 -39.40 -3.96
C ARG A 1087 8.53 -40.32 -2.81
N ALA A 1088 7.58 -41.17 -2.40
CA ALA A 1088 7.81 -42.20 -1.41
C ALA A 1088 7.49 -43.56 -2.03
N GLU A 1089 8.41 -44.52 -1.89
CA GLU A 1089 8.21 -45.90 -2.33
C GLU A 1089 8.68 -46.86 -1.26
N SER A 1090 7.99 -47.98 -1.13
CA SER A 1090 8.33 -49.00 -0.14
C SER A 1090 7.91 -50.40 -0.59
N GLY A 1091 8.72 -51.40 -0.27
CA GLY A 1091 8.45 -52.81 -0.57
C GLY A 1091 7.84 -53.53 0.62
N LEU A 1092 6.88 -54.43 0.37
CA LEU A 1092 6.29 -55.30 1.37
C LEU A 1092 7.29 -56.40 1.76
N ASN A 1093 7.50 -56.57 3.07
CA ASN A 1093 8.40 -57.59 3.58
C ASN A 1093 7.99 -58.98 3.09
N SER A 1094 8.93 -59.68 2.45
CA SER A 1094 8.65 -60.93 1.77
C SER A 1094 8.20 -62.07 2.69
N SER A 1095 8.52 -62.00 3.98
CA SER A 1095 8.04 -62.94 5.00
C SER A 1095 6.53 -62.88 5.23
N VAL A 1096 5.87 -61.76 4.90
CA VAL A 1096 4.45 -61.52 5.14
C VAL A 1096 3.57 -62.15 4.05
N TRP A 1097 4.11 -62.29 2.84
CA TRP A 1097 3.32 -62.65 1.66
C TRP A 1097 3.84 -63.87 0.89
N LYS A 1098 5.13 -64.24 0.93
CA LYS A 1098 5.68 -65.31 0.05
C LYS A 1098 4.99 -66.65 0.23
N ASP A 1099 4.79 -67.08 1.47
CA ASP A 1099 4.23 -68.41 1.78
C ASP A 1099 2.70 -68.48 1.57
N GLN A 1100 2.05 -67.31 1.38
CA GLN A 1100 0.60 -67.17 1.20
C GLN A 1100 0.28 -66.21 0.04
N PHE A 1101 1.12 -66.18 -1.00
CA PHE A 1101 1.10 -65.12 -2.01
C PHE A 1101 -0.29 -64.98 -2.64
N GLN A 1102 -0.91 -66.08 -3.05
CA GLN A 1102 -2.23 -66.04 -3.68
C GLN A 1102 -3.30 -65.44 -2.76
N SER A 1103 -3.32 -65.83 -1.48
CA SER A 1103 -4.30 -65.32 -0.52
C SER A 1103 -4.06 -63.84 -0.19
N LYS A 1104 -2.79 -63.42 -0.09
CA LYS A 1104 -2.44 -62.03 0.23
C LYS A 1104 -2.60 -61.09 -0.97
N ALA A 1105 -2.31 -61.57 -2.18
CA ALA A 1105 -2.60 -60.85 -3.42
C ALA A 1105 -4.11 -60.66 -3.61
N GLU A 1106 -4.93 -61.68 -3.31
CA GLU A 1106 -6.40 -61.59 -3.35
C GLU A 1106 -6.95 -60.59 -2.33
N GLU A 1107 -6.40 -60.58 -1.11
CA GLU A 1107 -6.77 -59.62 -0.06
C GLU A 1107 -6.39 -58.19 -0.44
N LEU A 1108 -5.15 -57.97 -0.91
CA LEU A 1108 -4.68 -56.69 -1.44
C LEU A 1108 -5.56 -56.19 -2.60
N TRP A 1109 -5.91 -57.10 -3.51
CA TRP A 1109 -6.78 -56.81 -4.64
C TRP A 1109 -8.17 -56.33 -4.19
N LYS A 1110 -8.80 -57.03 -3.25
CA LYS A 1110 -10.10 -56.62 -2.69
C LYS A 1110 -10.02 -55.27 -1.98
N MET A 1111 -9.02 -55.07 -1.12
CA MET A 1111 -8.84 -53.78 -0.45
C MET A 1111 -8.57 -52.63 -1.45
N SER A 1112 -7.81 -52.90 -2.52
CA SER A 1112 -7.54 -51.91 -3.57
C SER A 1112 -8.81 -51.51 -4.34
N GLN A 1113 -9.74 -52.45 -4.57
CA GLN A 1113 -11.05 -52.14 -5.17
C GLN A 1113 -11.86 -51.22 -4.26
N VAL A 1114 -11.88 -51.50 -2.95
CA VAL A 1114 -12.58 -50.66 -1.97
C VAL A 1114 -12.04 -49.23 -1.94
N LEU A 1115 -10.72 -49.10 -2.01
CA LEU A 1115 -10.04 -47.81 -2.03
C LEU A 1115 -10.16 -47.08 -3.38
N GLY A 1116 -10.68 -47.72 -4.43
CA GLY A 1116 -10.89 -47.12 -5.75
C GLY A 1116 -9.67 -47.14 -6.67
N TYR A 1117 -8.74 -48.08 -6.47
CA TYR A 1117 -7.64 -48.31 -7.42
C TYR A 1117 -8.16 -48.95 -8.71
N GLN A 1118 -7.51 -48.61 -9.82
CA GLN A 1118 -7.78 -49.16 -11.14
C GLN A 1118 -6.50 -49.75 -11.73
N THR A 1119 -6.62 -50.71 -12.64
CA THR A 1119 -5.45 -51.28 -13.34
C THR A 1119 -4.79 -50.22 -14.23
N ALA A 1120 -3.50 -49.96 -14.04
CA ALA A 1120 -2.77 -48.95 -14.81
C ALA A 1120 -2.73 -49.33 -16.29
N LYS A 1121 -3.09 -48.39 -17.17
CA LYS A 1121 -2.95 -48.59 -18.63
C LYS A 1121 -1.46 -48.52 -18.97
N LYS A 1122 -0.81 -49.63 -19.33
CA LYS A 1122 0.59 -49.65 -19.85
C LYS A 1122 0.72 -48.55 -20.91
N LYS A 1123 1.48 -47.47 -20.65
CA LYS A 1123 1.84 -46.49 -21.70
C LYS A 1123 2.55 -47.27 -22.80
N VAL A 1124 1.96 -47.33 -24.00
CA VAL A 1124 2.65 -47.86 -25.18
C VAL A 1124 3.90 -47.01 -25.35
N LYS A 1125 5.08 -47.54 -25.00
CA LYS A 1125 6.35 -46.89 -25.31
C LYS A 1125 6.36 -46.69 -26.82
N LYS A 1126 6.11 -45.47 -27.30
CA LYS A 1126 6.53 -45.08 -28.64
C LYS A 1126 8.04 -45.33 -28.65
N LYS A 1127 8.48 -46.31 -29.45
CA LYS A 1127 9.90 -46.54 -29.70
C LYS A 1127 10.49 -45.18 -30.10
N ARG A 1128 11.50 -44.75 -29.33
CA ARG A 1128 12.31 -43.58 -29.66
C ARG A 1128 12.94 -43.76 -31.03
#